data_AF-A0A820A071-F1
#
_entry.id   AF-A0A820A071-F1
#
_cell.length_a   1.000
_cell.length_b   1.000
_cell.length_c   1.000
_cell.angle_alpha   90.00
_cell.angle_beta   90.00
_cell.angle_gamma   90.00
#
_symmetry.space_group_name_H-M   'P 1'
#
loop_
_entity.id
_entity.type
_entity.pdbx_description
1 polymer ?
#
loop_
_entity_poly.entity_id
_entity_poly.type
_entity_poly.pdbx_seq_one_letter_code
_entity_poly.pdbx_strand_id
1 'polypeptide(L)'
;MFKQLWINLSDLCQINEDPKQWIHSYMLISKYHPSEQVLGRIEFIDMKVKIEFMNLSYLIFLNEQTPQPIKLIQQLLYDTSLIQDKHFMNFSGSNCLKYLPLIVERIDQYFKENNSTLMMDIQQWIIETIKKSKRSSDQEIICLLKFINQPSCHLLLPMKQFIFDELANILLENNQQNTDFWDRISLLSIIIECIDNDNLGNYQLPYHPSAITDGNANHIIVDLFFFYLRRLASNAIIQPALVNKILLSRLPKINDAQRIPIAEKIFNQLKEFFILQTIALLLCQTNLDQHDQQTINHILTTVINQYLGIEAPVIQLSNYVQFFCSIIITKQSWSFFLNLLKSEHLQYLNVQWADTLHNQFTLEYNTQRNRYLHYSHQLQFTITTDQTSSIFPTLHQPYHTLTQLIDQCIKNNSIEQRWIPLVNWIESTLNSNPLTINVIEIKVMILLIIYYDYYCNNQLESVQGLMVNIEHTLQLSDEERRVFNVFLQPEQYMIGYPEENNDQDKNYLNDLFKIDYQDEQQLPIRHTLVNLLAMILLSGKENTLWTFAFQPLKLENTYGFASTATNPIQSTLIHYDCGCVLSERGALLQKYGGNAFSIPAVYIAYFATFGALAWHLLLFDTSVENLNGPILSGSAINETAAREHIDDRSDRAKTCFFVCTRLLSTNFFLLLQSNQDDACLLFNRCFELFAQQSHQPDKNPWIQPIYTTINEEREAEKEFQQNIFYPTYQKLNDYKQIINILQSKTEVQTKLQNYITQMPIRIEIIHFKTELSNPESIKLPLKILRQLFDSFEFLKMTRLIYPLSQFHILLHRTFAQLIEREEFLNISLDELYKRACQSSNRLHQQNKYKTIIENGIEAVNTYHQFADGQIRPGACDLTQRFETISMKTHVSYLVETDNHEDGNIIMRILSILVDYHNNLVKLLETEIYSYGDTLELGPLKPIINELSEREISILQITEENHGVITL
;
A
#
# COMPACT_ATOMS: atom_id res chain seq x y z
N MET A 1 45.14 18.79 7.37
CA MET A 1 44.60 17.45 7.71
C MET A 1 44.24 16.67 6.45
N PHE A 2 43.24 17.07 5.65
CA PHE A 2 42.90 16.38 4.40
C PHE A 2 44.05 16.21 3.40
N LYS A 3 44.90 17.23 3.19
CA LYS A 3 46.11 17.12 2.35
C LYS A 3 47.07 16.03 2.87
N GLN A 4 47.20 15.87 4.20
CA GLN A 4 48.05 14.83 4.80
C GLN A 4 47.43 13.44 4.66
N LEU A 5 46.10 13.31 4.82
CA LEU A 5 45.39 12.05 4.57
C LEU A 5 45.57 11.56 3.14
N TRP A 6 45.53 12.47 2.16
CA TRP A 6 45.76 12.15 0.76
C TRP A 6 47.19 11.64 0.50
N ILE A 7 48.19 12.31 1.08
CA ILE A 7 49.60 11.87 1.00
C ILE A 7 49.75 10.49 1.62
N ASN A 8 49.22 10.29 2.84
CA ASN A 8 49.29 9.00 3.52
C ASN A 8 48.57 7.88 2.75
N LEU A 9 47.46 8.16 2.07
CA LEU A 9 46.79 7.16 1.20
C LEU A 9 47.70 6.75 0.04
N SER A 10 48.35 7.74 -0.58
CA SER A 10 49.25 7.53 -1.72
C SER A 10 50.48 6.73 -1.31
N ASP A 11 51.08 7.05 -0.17
CA ASP A 11 52.24 6.35 0.39
C ASP A 11 51.88 4.91 0.79
N LEU A 12 50.71 4.71 1.41
CA LEU A 12 50.20 3.38 1.75
C LEU A 12 50.03 2.51 0.51
N CYS A 13 49.51 3.10 -0.56
CA CYS A 13 49.41 2.47 -1.87
C CYS A 13 50.78 2.27 -2.54
N GLN A 14 51.89 2.84 -2.10
CA GLN A 14 53.21 2.54 -2.67
C GLN A 14 53.97 1.47 -1.87
N ILE A 15 53.77 1.44 -0.56
CA ILE A 15 54.54 0.61 0.38
C ILE A 15 53.77 -0.68 0.74
N ASN A 16 52.48 -0.77 0.40
CA ASN A 16 51.60 -1.92 0.64
C ASN A 16 51.48 -2.28 2.15
N GLU A 17 51.33 -1.25 2.98
CA GLU A 17 51.14 -1.36 4.44
C GLU A 17 49.65 -1.55 4.82
N ASP A 18 49.39 -1.96 6.07
CA ASP A 18 48.03 -2.19 6.59
C ASP A 18 47.19 -0.89 6.58
N PRO A 19 46.01 -0.86 5.92
CA PRO A 19 45.17 0.33 5.81
C PRO A 19 44.50 0.78 7.12
N LYS A 20 44.49 -0.03 8.19
CA LYS A 20 43.73 0.27 9.43
C LYS A 20 44.00 1.66 10.02
N GLN A 21 45.27 2.08 10.06
CA GLN A 21 45.61 3.39 10.62
C GLN A 21 45.10 4.54 9.75
N TRP A 22 45.10 4.35 8.42
CA TRP A 22 44.55 5.31 7.48
C TRP A 22 43.02 5.38 7.56
N ILE A 23 42.33 4.22 7.63
CA ILE A 23 40.87 4.11 7.79
C ILE A 23 40.41 4.87 9.03
N HIS A 24 41.07 4.65 10.19
CA HIS A 24 40.73 5.34 11.44
C HIS A 24 40.94 6.86 11.33
N SER A 25 42.04 7.27 10.72
CA SER A 25 42.34 8.69 10.50
C SER A 25 41.33 9.35 9.54
N TYR A 26 40.91 8.64 8.49
CA TYR A 26 39.91 9.10 7.55
C TYR A 26 38.54 9.30 8.22
N MET A 27 38.08 8.32 9.02
CA MET A 27 36.82 8.41 9.78
C MET A 27 36.76 9.64 10.69
N LEU A 28 37.86 9.97 11.37
CA LEU A 28 37.90 11.13 12.27
C LEU A 28 37.82 12.45 11.48
N ILE A 29 38.52 12.52 10.36
CA ILE A 29 38.70 13.77 9.60
C ILE A 29 37.53 14.01 8.64
N SER A 30 36.89 12.97 8.11
CA SER A 30 35.75 13.07 7.19
C SER A 30 34.52 13.76 7.82
N LYS A 31 34.44 13.80 9.16
CA LYS A 31 33.46 14.56 9.95
C LYS A 31 33.56 16.09 9.76
N TYR A 32 34.67 16.59 9.19
CA TYR A 32 34.88 18.02 8.93
C TYR A 32 34.77 18.32 7.44
N HIS A 33 34.10 19.41 7.05
CA HIS A 33 34.00 19.81 5.65
C HIS A 33 34.84 21.06 5.37
N PRO A 34 35.74 21.02 4.36
CA PRO A 34 36.40 22.24 3.91
C PRO A 34 35.36 23.22 3.37
N SER A 35 35.58 24.52 3.53
CA SER A 35 34.73 25.56 2.95
C SER A 35 35.50 26.37 1.91
N GLU A 36 34.81 26.79 0.86
CA GLU A 36 35.37 27.65 -0.20
C GLU A 36 35.91 28.97 0.39
N GLN A 37 35.29 29.47 1.46
CA GLN A 37 35.70 30.68 2.18
C GLN A 37 37.08 30.54 2.84
N VAL A 38 37.48 29.33 3.24
CA VAL A 38 38.74 29.06 3.96
C VAL A 38 39.89 28.73 3.02
N LEU A 39 39.62 28.00 1.93
CA LEU A 39 40.67 27.50 1.02
C LEU A 39 40.83 28.33 -0.26
N GLY A 40 39.86 29.19 -0.58
CA GLY A 40 39.77 29.82 -1.90
C GLY A 40 39.32 28.81 -2.97
N ARG A 41 38.72 29.31 -4.05
CA ARG A 41 37.98 28.48 -5.03
C ARG A 41 38.80 27.35 -5.66
N ILE A 42 40.06 27.63 -6.04
CA ILE A 42 40.91 26.64 -6.75
C ILE A 42 41.37 25.52 -5.80
N GLU A 43 41.88 25.87 -4.61
CA GLU A 43 42.30 24.84 -3.64
C GLU A 43 41.10 24.06 -3.08
N PHE A 44 39.95 24.70 -2.96
CA PHE A 44 38.71 24.04 -2.55
C PHE A 44 38.28 22.97 -3.57
N ILE A 45 38.31 23.28 -4.87
CA ILE A 45 37.97 22.32 -5.93
C ILE A 45 38.96 21.14 -5.96
N ASP A 46 40.27 21.41 -5.91
CA ASP A 46 41.30 20.35 -5.87
C ASP A 46 41.14 19.45 -4.62
N MET A 47 40.87 20.03 -3.46
CA MET A 47 40.66 19.28 -2.22
C MET A 47 39.36 18.46 -2.26
N LYS A 48 38.29 18.98 -2.89
CA LYS A 48 37.00 18.29 -3.01
C LYS A 48 37.12 16.97 -3.77
N VAL A 49 37.85 16.98 -4.89
CA VAL A 49 38.10 15.78 -5.72
C VAL A 49 38.87 14.71 -4.94
N LYS A 50 39.90 15.13 -4.21
CA LYS A 50 40.68 14.22 -3.34
C LYS A 50 39.81 13.61 -2.25
N ILE A 51 38.90 14.37 -1.66
CA ILE A 51 37.97 13.89 -0.63
C ILE A 51 36.99 12.85 -1.21
N GLU A 52 36.46 13.11 -2.41
CA GLU A 52 35.58 12.18 -3.12
C GLU A 52 36.30 10.84 -3.41
N PHE A 53 37.55 10.88 -3.89
CA PHE A 53 38.35 9.67 -4.12
C PHE A 53 38.74 8.95 -2.82
N MET A 54 39.10 9.68 -1.76
CA MET A 54 39.38 9.08 -0.46
C MET A 54 38.13 8.38 0.11
N ASN A 55 36.92 8.88 -0.16
CA ASN A 55 35.68 8.20 0.21
C ASN A 55 35.55 6.85 -0.51
N LEU A 56 35.79 6.83 -1.83
CA LEU A 56 35.81 5.58 -2.60
C LEU A 56 36.85 4.59 -2.06
N SER A 57 38.06 5.08 -1.75
CA SER A 57 39.14 4.26 -1.20
C SER A 57 38.79 3.68 0.18
N TYR A 58 38.12 4.48 1.01
CA TYR A 58 37.61 4.03 2.31
C TYR A 58 36.58 2.90 2.14
N LEU A 59 35.62 3.04 1.22
CA LEU A 59 34.63 2.00 0.94
C LEU A 59 35.28 0.71 0.41
N ILE A 60 36.26 0.81 -0.49
CA ILE A 60 37.02 -0.34 -0.99
C ILE A 60 37.79 -1.04 0.15
N PHE A 61 38.37 -0.30 1.08
CA PHE A 61 39.06 -0.88 2.23
C PHE A 61 38.13 -1.55 3.24
N LEU A 62 36.90 -1.05 3.40
CA LEU A 62 35.90 -1.64 4.28
C LEU A 62 35.27 -2.90 3.71
N ASN A 63 35.29 -3.07 2.40
CA ASN A 63 34.70 -4.23 1.76
C ASN A 63 35.60 -5.45 1.90
N GLU A 64 35.29 -6.32 2.86
CA GLU A 64 36.04 -7.55 3.15
C GLU A 64 36.09 -8.54 1.99
N GLN A 65 35.14 -8.43 1.05
CA GLN A 65 35.06 -9.26 -0.15
C GLN A 65 35.96 -8.74 -1.29
N THR A 66 36.63 -7.60 -1.12
CA THR A 66 37.57 -7.08 -2.12
C THR A 66 38.91 -7.79 -1.97
N PRO A 67 39.33 -8.64 -2.94
CA PRO A 67 40.64 -9.25 -2.87
C PRO A 67 41.70 -8.16 -3.04
N GLN A 68 42.71 -8.07 -2.17
CA GLN A 68 43.82 -7.11 -2.31
C GLN A 68 43.39 -5.63 -2.56
N PRO A 69 42.63 -4.99 -1.66
CA PRO A 69 42.03 -3.66 -1.88
C PRO A 69 43.06 -2.57 -2.19
N ILE A 70 44.27 -2.67 -1.61
CA ILE A 70 45.38 -1.75 -1.90
C ILE A 70 45.73 -1.76 -3.40
N LYS A 71 45.73 -2.93 -4.04
CA LYS A 71 46.06 -3.07 -5.46
C LYS A 71 44.99 -2.45 -6.36
N LEU A 72 43.71 -2.61 -6.00
CA LEU A 72 42.60 -1.97 -6.70
C LEU A 72 42.70 -0.44 -6.57
N ILE A 73 42.94 0.07 -5.36
CA ILE A 73 43.07 1.52 -5.13
C ILE A 73 44.31 2.07 -5.84
N GLN A 74 45.43 1.34 -5.87
CA GLN A 74 46.62 1.69 -6.67
C GLN A 74 46.29 1.82 -8.16
N GLN A 75 45.55 0.85 -8.72
CA GLN A 75 45.14 0.88 -10.13
C GLN A 75 44.22 2.07 -10.42
N LEU A 76 43.22 2.29 -9.55
CA LEU A 76 42.33 3.44 -9.63
C LEU A 76 43.10 4.76 -9.49
N LEU A 77 44.06 4.85 -8.56
CA LEU A 77 44.94 6.01 -8.38
C LEU A 77 45.80 6.25 -9.61
N TYR A 78 46.31 5.21 -10.27
CA TYR A 78 47.10 5.34 -11.49
C TYR A 78 46.24 5.86 -12.65
N ASP A 79 45.07 5.26 -12.86
CA ASP A 79 44.12 5.66 -13.88
C ASP A 79 43.58 7.08 -13.65
N THR A 80 43.42 7.47 -12.39
CA THR A 80 43.06 8.82 -11.96
C THR A 80 44.27 9.75 -11.77
N SER A 81 45.52 9.28 -11.91
CA SER A 81 46.71 10.15 -11.81
C SER A 81 47.03 10.89 -13.11
N LEU A 82 46.47 10.43 -14.24
CA LEU A 82 46.34 11.21 -15.49
C LEU A 82 45.51 12.50 -15.30
N ILE A 83 44.86 12.70 -14.14
CA ILE A 83 44.06 13.87 -13.77
C ILE A 83 44.93 15.05 -13.27
N GLN A 84 46.22 14.83 -12.96
CA GLN A 84 47.10 15.90 -12.47
C GLN A 84 47.74 16.75 -13.58
N ASP A 85 47.47 16.49 -14.86
CA ASP A 85 47.97 17.35 -15.93
C ASP A 85 47.25 18.71 -15.93
N LYS A 86 48.05 19.76 -15.70
CA LYS A 86 47.70 21.14 -15.31
C LYS A 86 46.81 21.94 -16.29
N HIS A 87 46.19 21.32 -17.28
CA HIS A 87 45.50 22.03 -18.37
C HIS A 87 43.96 22.10 -18.28
N PHE A 88 43.30 21.49 -17.30
CA PHE A 88 41.84 21.51 -17.17
C PHE A 88 41.36 22.33 -15.94
N MET A 89 41.69 23.61 -15.88
CA MET A 89 41.35 24.53 -14.77
C MET A 89 40.06 25.35 -14.96
N ASN A 90 39.11 24.92 -15.80
CA ASN A 90 37.92 25.73 -16.14
C ASN A 90 36.55 25.13 -15.79
N PHE A 91 36.46 24.00 -15.08
CA PHE A 91 35.17 23.38 -14.75
C PHE A 91 34.93 23.31 -13.22
N SER A 92 33.70 23.60 -12.80
CA SER A 92 33.27 23.71 -11.39
C SER A 92 32.53 22.48 -10.84
N GLY A 93 32.59 21.34 -11.54
CA GLY A 93 31.96 20.06 -11.16
C GLY A 93 32.87 19.11 -10.35
N SER A 94 32.32 17.97 -9.92
CA SER A 94 33.10 16.86 -9.33
C SER A 94 33.87 16.15 -10.45
N ASN A 95 35.21 16.17 -10.39
CA ASN A 95 36.04 15.44 -11.34
C ASN A 95 35.83 13.92 -11.23
N CYS A 96 35.47 13.38 -10.06
CA CYS A 96 35.27 11.94 -9.89
C CYS A 96 34.12 11.37 -10.72
N LEU A 97 33.02 12.11 -10.90
CA LEU A 97 31.90 11.69 -11.76
C LEU A 97 32.32 11.56 -13.24
N LYS A 98 33.25 12.40 -13.70
CA LYS A 98 33.79 12.32 -15.07
C LYS A 98 34.54 11.01 -15.32
N TYR A 99 35.17 10.44 -14.30
CA TYR A 99 35.93 9.19 -14.38
C TYR A 99 35.14 7.96 -13.92
N LEU A 100 33.86 8.14 -13.58
CA LEU A 100 32.98 7.04 -13.20
C LEU A 100 33.01 5.86 -14.20
N PRO A 101 33.02 6.07 -15.53
CA PRO A 101 33.14 4.97 -16.48
C PRO A 101 34.39 4.11 -16.28
N LEU A 102 35.53 4.77 -16.10
CA LEU A 102 36.84 4.13 -15.94
C LEU A 102 36.94 3.41 -14.59
N ILE A 103 36.37 4.01 -13.54
CA ILE A 103 36.30 3.43 -12.20
C ILE A 103 35.46 2.14 -12.24
N VAL A 104 34.26 2.19 -12.84
CA VAL A 104 33.37 1.03 -12.95
C VAL A 104 34.00 -0.08 -13.79
N GLU A 105 34.61 0.26 -14.94
CA GLU A 105 35.31 -0.71 -15.79
C GLU A 105 36.48 -1.37 -15.05
N ARG A 106 37.29 -0.59 -14.33
CA ARG A 106 38.44 -1.14 -13.60
C ARG A 106 37.98 -2.06 -12.47
N ILE A 107 36.92 -1.68 -11.77
CA ILE A 107 36.37 -2.50 -10.69
C ILE A 107 35.79 -3.79 -11.29
N ASP A 108 35.03 -3.72 -12.39
CA ASP A 108 34.52 -4.93 -13.06
C ASP A 108 35.65 -5.86 -13.52
N GLN A 109 36.68 -5.34 -14.20
CA GLN A 109 37.86 -6.12 -14.60
C GLN A 109 38.59 -6.78 -13.41
N TYR A 110 38.51 -6.15 -12.25
CA TYR A 110 39.14 -6.63 -11.02
C TYR A 110 38.37 -7.80 -10.39
N PHE A 111 37.05 -7.83 -10.54
CA PHE A 111 36.17 -8.88 -10.02
C PHE A 111 35.80 -9.89 -11.12
N LYS A 112 36.32 -11.12 -11.03
CA LYS A 112 36.03 -12.19 -12.01
C LYS A 112 34.56 -12.67 -11.99
N GLU A 113 33.83 -12.41 -10.91
CA GLU A 113 32.39 -12.65 -10.73
C GLU A 113 31.80 -11.42 -10.03
N ASN A 114 30.56 -11.03 -10.38
CA ASN A 114 29.89 -9.82 -9.87
C ASN A 114 29.89 -9.78 -8.32
N ASN A 115 30.75 -8.94 -7.73
CA ASN A 115 30.70 -8.65 -6.30
C ASN A 115 29.62 -7.59 -6.02
N SER A 116 28.43 -8.05 -5.60
CA SER A 116 27.27 -7.20 -5.37
C SER A 116 27.46 -6.19 -4.23
N THR A 117 28.27 -6.50 -3.20
CA THR A 117 28.43 -5.61 -2.05
C THR A 117 29.22 -4.35 -2.39
N LEU A 118 30.37 -4.48 -3.06
CA LEU A 118 31.14 -3.31 -3.46
C LEU A 118 30.38 -2.45 -4.48
N MET A 119 29.57 -3.08 -5.34
CA MET A 119 28.70 -2.34 -6.27
C MET A 119 27.66 -1.49 -5.54
N MET A 120 27.08 -1.95 -4.43
CA MET A 120 26.22 -1.12 -3.59
C MET A 120 26.97 0.04 -2.94
N ASP A 121 28.19 -0.20 -2.44
CA ASP A 121 29.04 0.86 -1.86
C ASP A 121 29.38 1.93 -2.90
N ILE A 122 29.71 1.51 -4.13
CA ILE A 122 29.93 2.40 -5.27
C ILE A 122 28.66 3.16 -5.62
N GLN A 123 27.47 2.54 -5.55
CA GLN A 123 26.19 3.23 -5.73
C GLN A 123 26.05 4.38 -4.72
N GLN A 124 26.33 4.10 -3.44
CA GLN A 124 26.24 5.10 -2.37
C GLN A 124 27.27 6.22 -2.55
N TRP A 125 28.48 5.88 -2.99
CA TRP A 125 29.49 6.86 -3.34
C TRP A 125 29.05 7.77 -4.50
N ILE A 126 28.46 7.19 -5.56
CA ILE A 126 27.87 7.94 -6.67
C ILE A 126 26.78 8.89 -6.14
N ILE A 127 25.88 8.40 -5.28
CA ILE A 127 24.80 9.20 -4.65
C ILE A 127 25.35 10.41 -3.93
N GLU A 128 26.32 10.20 -3.04
CA GLU A 128 26.89 11.30 -2.27
C GLU A 128 27.57 12.34 -3.17
N THR A 129 28.27 11.87 -4.19
CA THR A 129 28.99 12.72 -5.11
C THR A 129 28.01 13.56 -5.95
N ILE A 130 26.94 12.95 -6.46
CA ILE A 130 25.85 13.58 -7.20
C ILE A 130 25.10 14.62 -6.32
N LYS A 131 24.72 14.26 -5.09
CA LYS A 131 24.02 15.20 -4.17
C LYS A 131 24.90 16.38 -3.75
N LYS A 132 26.22 16.18 -3.64
CA LYS A 132 27.21 17.23 -3.33
C LYS A 132 27.58 18.07 -4.56
N SER A 133 27.12 17.68 -5.76
CA SER A 133 27.43 18.35 -7.03
C SER A 133 26.29 19.22 -7.57
N LYS A 134 25.50 19.89 -6.70
CA LYS A 134 24.39 20.84 -7.03
C LYS A 134 24.66 21.92 -8.11
N ARG A 135 25.85 21.97 -8.71
CA ARG A 135 26.25 22.84 -9.84
C ARG A 135 26.93 22.07 -10.98
N SER A 136 26.60 20.80 -11.19
CA SER A 136 27.06 20.03 -12.36
C SER A 136 26.58 20.70 -13.64
N SER A 137 27.45 20.73 -14.66
CA SER A 137 27.06 21.24 -15.98
C SER A 137 26.19 20.23 -16.72
N ASP A 138 25.24 20.68 -17.54
CA ASP A 138 24.39 19.80 -18.36
C ASP A 138 25.23 18.83 -19.22
N GLN A 139 26.40 19.27 -19.68
CA GLN A 139 27.35 18.44 -20.45
C GLN A 139 27.90 17.25 -19.65
N GLU A 140 28.21 17.44 -18.36
CA GLU A 140 28.68 16.36 -17.48
C GLU A 140 27.58 15.32 -17.26
N ILE A 141 26.34 15.78 -17.08
CA ILE A 141 25.17 14.90 -16.91
C ILE A 141 24.91 14.11 -18.19
N ILE A 142 24.98 14.75 -19.37
CA ILE A 142 24.85 14.08 -20.67
C ILE A 142 25.92 13.00 -20.85
N CYS A 143 27.17 13.26 -20.47
CA CYS A 143 28.24 12.25 -20.53
C CYS A 143 27.93 11.04 -19.65
N LEU A 144 27.39 11.24 -18.45
CA LEU A 144 26.99 10.15 -17.55
C LEU A 144 25.81 9.34 -18.10
N LEU A 145 24.81 10.00 -18.67
CA LEU A 145 23.68 9.33 -19.31
C LEU A 145 24.13 8.49 -20.51
N LYS A 146 25.08 9.00 -21.32
CA LYS A 146 25.73 8.23 -22.40
C LYS A 146 26.44 7.00 -21.86
N PHE A 147 27.22 7.13 -20.79
CA PHE A 147 27.87 6.00 -20.15
C PHE A 147 26.87 4.93 -19.68
N ILE A 148 25.79 5.32 -19.01
CA ILE A 148 24.74 4.37 -18.55
C ILE A 148 24.12 3.60 -19.72
N ASN A 149 23.99 4.25 -20.88
CA ASN A 149 23.43 3.66 -22.08
C ASN A 149 24.38 2.67 -22.80
N GLN A 150 25.68 2.67 -22.48
CA GLN A 150 26.62 1.80 -23.17
C GLN A 150 26.40 0.32 -22.79
N PRO A 151 26.44 -0.61 -23.77
CA PRO A 151 26.38 -2.05 -23.50
C PRO A 151 27.53 -2.54 -22.60
N SER A 152 28.69 -1.88 -22.66
CA SER A 152 29.85 -2.12 -21.79
C SER A 152 29.69 -1.56 -20.37
N CYS A 153 28.58 -0.90 -20.05
CA CYS A 153 28.35 -0.43 -18.68
C CYS A 153 27.92 -1.62 -17.81
N HIS A 154 28.84 -2.08 -16.97
CA HIS A 154 28.68 -3.22 -16.05
C HIS A 154 27.79 -2.94 -14.83
N LEU A 155 27.22 -1.74 -14.72
CA LEU A 155 26.26 -1.42 -13.66
C LEU A 155 25.00 -2.30 -13.78
N LEU A 156 24.50 -2.80 -12.65
CA LEU A 156 23.23 -3.51 -12.59
C LEU A 156 22.07 -2.58 -13.01
N LEU A 157 21.03 -3.14 -13.63
CA LEU A 157 19.86 -2.37 -14.09
C LEU A 157 19.22 -1.49 -12.99
N PRO A 158 19.04 -1.95 -11.73
CA PRO A 158 18.52 -1.09 -10.66
C PRO A 158 19.43 0.11 -10.36
N MET A 159 20.76 -0.06 -10.43
CA MET A 159 21.72 1.03 -10.25
C MET A 159 21.64 2.01 -11.42
N LYS A 160 21.52 1.51 -12.64
CA LYS A 160 21.32 2.34 -13.85
C LYS A 160 20.06 3.19 -13.72
N GLN A 161 18.93 2.59 -13.31
CA GLN A 161 17.68 3.33 -13.06
C GLN A 161 17.84 4.37 -11.97
N PHE A 162 18.42 3.99 -10.84
CA PHE A 162 18.59 4.91 -9.73
C PHE A 162 19.46 6.12 -10.11
N ILE A 163 20.61 5.89 -10.77
CA ILE A 163 21.50 6.98 -11.20
C ILE A 163 20.78 7.86 -12.24
N PHE A 164 20.06 7.23 -13.18
CA PHE A 164 19.24 7.95 -14.15
C PHE A 164 18.25 8.90 -13.47
N ASP A 165 17.56 8.44 -12.43
CA ASP A 165 16.55 9.22 -11.73
C ASP A 165 17.15 10.46 -11.04
N GLU A 166 18.29 10.31 -10.37
CA GLU A 166 18.99 11.42 -9.71
C GLU A 166 19.51 12.42 -10.73
N LEU A 167 20.10 11.95 -11.84
CA LEU A 167 20.57 12.82 -12.93
C LEU A 167 19.40 13.58 -13.59
N ALA A 168 18.27 12.91 -13.82
CA ALA A 168 17.06 13.53 -14.34
C ALA A 168 16.51 14.59 -13.37
N ASN A 169 16.53 14.33 -12.07
CA ASN A 169 16.11 15.31 -11.07
C ASN A 169 17.03 16.54 -11.04
N ILE A 170 18.35 16.37 -11.14
CA ILE A 170 19.30 17.50 -11.18
C ILE A 170 19.09 18.37 -12.42
N LEU A 171 18.82 17.76 -13.58
CA LEU A 171 18.48 18.50 -14.80
C LEU A 171 17.20 19.34 -14.63
N LEU A 172 16.30 18.94 -13.73
CA LEU A 172 15.01 19.61 -13.47
C LEU A 172 15.04 20.59 -12.28
N GLU A 173 15.91 20.39 -11.29
CA GLU A 173 16.01 21.18 -10.03
C GLU A 173 16.30 22.67 -10.26
N ASN A 174 16.68 23.06 -11.47
CA ASN A 174 16.91 24.47 -11.82
C ASN A 174 15.65 25.25 -12.23
N ASN A 175 14.46 24.66 -12.40
CA ASN A 175 13.36 25.39 -13.03
C ASN A 175 11.96 25.39 -12.39
N GLN A 176 11.42 24.37 -11.70
CA GLN A 176 9.97 24.42 -11.34
C GLN A 176 9.59 23.60 -10.09
N GLN A 177 9.06 24.28 -9.04
CA GLN A 177 8.56 23.65 -7.80
C GLN A 177 7.15 23.02 -7.93
N ASN A 178 6.46 23.19 -9.06
CA ASN A 178 5.13 22.61 -9.32
C ASN A 178 5.04 22.08 -10.77
N THR A 179 5.66 20.92 -11.04
CA THR A 179 5.55 20.22 -12.33
C THR A 179 4.81 18.91 -12.18
N ASP A 180 3.90 18.61 -13.09
CA ASP A 180 3.37 17.26 -13.20
C ASP A 180 4.42 16.33 -13.84
N PHE A 181 4.15 15.02 -13.85
CA PHE A 181 5.13 14.08 -14.40
C PHE A 181 5.35 14.28 -15.90
N TRP A 182 4.35 14.76 -16.64
CA TRP A 182 4.42 14.90 -18.09
C TRP A 182 5.28 16.11 -18.50
N ASP A 183 5.42 17.14 -17.66
CA ASP A 183 6.37 18.24 -17.89
C ASP A 183 7.82 17.75 -18.08
N ARG A 184 8.14 16.61 -17.48
CA ARG A 184 9.46 15.96 -17.60
C ARG A 184 9.71 15.36 -18.97
N ILE A 185 8.72 15.33 -19.86
CA ILE A 185 8.91 14.98 -21.28
C ILE A 185 9.91 15.91 -21.95
N SER A 186 10.13 17.12 -21.43
CA SER A 186 11.19 18.05 -21.84
C SER A 186 12.58 17.40 -21.86
N LEU A 187 12.84 16.45 -20.95
CA LEU A 187 14.11 15.69 -20.89
C LEU A 187 14.32 14.78 -22.10
N LEU A 188 13.28 14.46 -22.88
CA LEU A 188 13.41 13.59 -24.05
C LEU A 188 14.47 14.11 -25.03
N SER A 189 14.60 15.44 -25.17
CA SER A 189 15.64 16.05 -26.01
C SER A 189 17.05 15.62 -25.63
N ILE A 190 17.33 15.58 -24.31
CA ILE A 190 18.59 15.15 -23.72
C ILE A 190 18.75 13.62 -23.86
N ILE A 191 17.68 12.86 -23.63
CA ILE A 191 17.72 11.39 -23.77
C ILE A 191 18.08 10.97 -25.19
N ILE A 192 17.49 11.62 -26.20
CA ILE A 192 17.77 11.36 -27.60
C ILE A 192 19.23 11.74 -27.95
N GLU A 193 19.79 12.77 -27.32
CA GLU A 193 21.22 13.11 -27.47
C GLU A 193 22.15 11.99 -26.94
N CYS A 194 21.69 11.20 -25.97
CA CYS A 194 22.47 10.14 -25.32
C CYS A 194 22.46 8.81 -26.07
N ILE A 195 21.79 8.73 -27.22
CA ILE A 195 21.74 7.53 -28.05
C ILE A 195 22.85 7.61 -29.11
N ASP A 196 23.68 6.57 -29.16
CA ASP A 196 24.81 6.45 -30.09
C ASP A 196 24.50 5.61 -31.36
N ASN A 197 23.39 4.86 -31.39
CA ASN A 197 23.04 3.93 -32.47
C ASN A 197 21.74 4.35 -33.20
N ASP A 198 21.81 4.48 -34.53
CA ASP A 198 20.67 4.89 -35.38
C ASP A 198 19.63 3.77 -35.62
N ASN A 199 19.88 2.54 -35.15
CA ASN A 199 19.01 1.37 -35.37
C ASN A 199 17.76 1.32 -34.45
N LEU A 200 17.18 2.47 -34.09
CA LEU A 200 15.93 2.57 -33.29
C LEU A 200 14.64 2.35 -34.09
N GLY A 201 14.77 2.04 -35.39
CA GLY A 201 13.65 1.78 -36.29
C GLY A 201 12.66 0.74 -35.76
N ASN A 202 13.10 -0.21 -34.93
CA ASN A 202 12.26 -1.29 -34.39
C ASN A 202 12.00 -1.21 -32.86
N TYR A 203 12.55 -0.21 -32.16
CA TYR A 203 12.34 -0.09 -30.71
C TYR A 203 10.86 0.07 -30.34
N GLN A 204 10.43 -0.68 -29.33
CA GLN A 204 9.11 -0.58 -28.70
C GLN A 204 9.25 -0.44 -27.18
N LEU A 205 8.41 0.41 -26.58
CA LEU A 205 8.36 0.58 -25.12
C LEU A 205 8.06 -0.75 -24.40
N PRO A 206 8.80 -1.11 -23.33
CA PRO A 206 8.63 -2.37 -22.62
C PRO A 206 7.48 -2.32 -21.61
N TYR A 207 6.27 -1.97 -22.06
CA TYR A 207 5.09 -1.99 -21.19
C TYR A 207 4.49 -3.38 -21.00
N HIS A 208 4.77 -4.33 -21.89
CA HIS A 208 4.39 -5.75 -21.79
C HIS A 208 5.44 -6.64 -22.48
N PRO A 209 5.71 -7.87 -21.99
CA PRO A 209 6.67 -8.78 -22.62
C PRO A 209 6.44 -9.04 -24.10
N SER A 210 5.18 -9.10 -24.54
CA SER A 210 4.82 -9.27 -25.97
C SER A 210 5.16 -8.08 -26.87
N ALA A 211 5.45 -6.90 -26.30
CA ALA A 211 5.90 -5.73 -27.06
C ALA A 211 7.43 -5.70 -27.21
N ILE A 212 8.16 -6.57 -26.51
CA ILE A 212 9.62 -6.63 -26.58
C ILE A 212 10.01 -7.44 -27.81
N THR A 213 10.79 -6.82 -28.71
CA THR A 213 11.43 -7.51 -29.82
C THR A 213 12.91 -7.76 -29.51
N ASP A 214 13.54 -8.74 -30.16
CA ASP A 214 14.98 -9.05 -29.99
C ASP A 214 15.89 -7.82 -30.24
N GLY A 215 15.39 -6.79 -30.94
CA GLY A 215 16.09 -5.53 -31.21
C GLY A 215 16.12 -4.52 -30.04
N ASN A 216 15.38 -4.74 -28.95
CA ASN A 216 15.33 -3.81 -27.81
C ASN A 216 16.59 -3.83 -26.93
N ALA A 217 17.47 -4.83 -27.08
CA ALA A 217 18.60 -5.10 -26.18
C ALA A 217 19.67 -3.98 -26.08
N ASN A 218 19.64 -2.95 -26.93
CA ASN A 218 20.69 -1.92 -27.04
C ASN A 218 20.27 -0.51 -26.59
N HIS A 219 19.05 -0.30 -26.09
CA HIS A 219 18.50 1.05 -25.86
C HIS A 219 17.98 1.28 -24.44
N ILE A 220 18.79 0.86 -23.46
CA ILE A 220 18.44 0.90 -22.03
C ILE A 220 18.04 2.31 -21.57
N ILE A 221 18.66 3.39 -22.07
CA ILE A 221 18.34 4.75 -21.61
C ILE A 221 16.89 5.16 -21.87
N VAL A 222 16.28 4.65 -22.94
CA VAL A 222 14.88 4.92 -23.27
C VAL A 222 13.96 4.15 -22.32
N ASP A 223 14.32 2.90 -21.99
CA ASP A 223 13.61 2.11 -20.98
C ASP A 223 13.68 2.81 -19.61
N LEU A 224 14.88 3.27 -19.19
CA LEU A 224 15.06 3.98 -17.92
C LEU A 224 14.20 5.25 -17.84
N PHE A 225 14.12 6.00 -18.95
CA PHE A 225 13.26 7.18 -19.04
C PHE A 225 11.77 6.83 -18.98
N PHE A 226 11.35 5.78 -19.67
CA PHE A 226 9.97 5.29 -19.60
C PHE A 226 9.59 4.88 -18.18
N PHE A 227 10.41 4.08 -17.49
CA PHE A 227 10.16 3.66 -16.11
C PHE A 227 10.19 4.83 -15.12
N TYR A 228 11.04 5.82 -15.35
CA TYR A 228 11.07 7.06 -14.58
C TYR A 228 9.72 7.81 -14.67
N LEU A 229 9.23 8.06 -15.88
CA LEU A 229 7.94 8.71 -16.10
C LEU A 229 6.79 7.88 -15.52
N ARG A 230 6.81 6.56 -15.72
CA ARG A 230 5.76 5.64 -15.23
C ARG A 230 5.68 5.64 -13.70
N ARG A 231 6.82 5.67 -13.02
CA ARG A 231 6.87 5.75 -11.55
C ARG A 231 6.27 7.06 -11.05
N LEU A 232 6.57 8.18 -11.69
CA LEU A 232 6.01 9.48 -11.33
C LEU A 232 4.51 9.56 -11.61
N ALA A 233 4.05 9.05 -12.75
CA ALA A 233 2.63 8.97 -13.10
C ALA A 233 1.82 8.18 -12.06
N SER A 234 2.40 7.14 -11.47
CA SER A 234 1.76 6.32 -10.45
C SER A 234 1.54 7.05 -9.11
N ASN A 235 2.28 8.13 -8.86
CA ASN A 235 2.17 8.94 -7.65
C ASN A 235 1.40 10.24 -7.91
N ALA A 236 1.05 10.53 -9.16
CA ALA A 236 0.33 11.72 -9.55
C ALA A 236 -1.17 11.54 -9.35
N ILE A 237 -1.85 12.60 -8.91
CA ILE A 237 -3.31 12.66 -8.94
C ILE A 237 -3.73 12.81 -10.40
N ILE A 238 -4.39 11.80 -10.93
CA ILE A 238 -4.84 11.78 -12.32
C ILE A 238 -6.06 12.70 -12.44
N GLN A 239 -5.94 13.75 -13.24
CA GLN A 239 -7.00 14.73 -13.52
C GLN A 239 -7.21 14.87 -15.04
N PRO A 240 -8.41 15.24 -15.51
CA PRO A 240 -8.68 15.44 -16.94
C PRO A 240 -7.78 16.46 -17.62
N ALA A 241 -7.35 17.50 -16.89
CA ALA A 241 -6.42 18.52 -17.36
C ALA A 241 -5.09 17.95 -17.86
N LEU A 242 -4.61 16.88 -17.21
CA LEU A 242 -3.37 16.18 -17.60
C LEU A 242 -3.52 15.51 -18.98
N VAL A 243 -4.69 14.93 -19.27
CA VAL A 243 -4.91 14.26 -20.56
C VAL A 243 -4.86 15.25 -21.72
N ASN A 244 -5.50 16.41 -21.55
CA ASN A 244 -5.41 17.50 -22.52
C ASN A 244 -3.97 17.97 -22.71
N LYS A 245 -3.22 18.09 -21.62
CA LYS A 245 -1.80 18.45 -21.67
C LYS A 245 -0.99 17.44 -22.48
N ILE A 246 -1.21 16.14 -22.26
CA ILE A 246 -0.52 15.09 -23.02
C ILE A 246 -0.92 15.14 -24.51
N LEU A 247 -2.20 15.25 -24.82
CA LEU A 247 -2.71 15.32 -26.20
C LEU A 247 -2.16 16.53 -26.97
N LEU A 248 -2.10 17.70 -26.34
CA LEU A 248 -1.63 18.95 -26.94
C LEU A 248 -0.10 19.08 -26.92
N SER A 249 0.60 18.21 -26.20
CA SER A 249 2.05 18.24 -26.14
C SER A 249 2.67 18.02 -27.51
N ARG A 250 3.73 18.78 -27.76
CA ARG A 250 4.55 18.73 -28.97
C ARG A 250 5.90 18.13 -28.63
N LEU A 251 6.54 17.55 -29.64
CA LEU A 251 7.91 17.06 -29.52
C LEU A 251 8.80 18.19 -28.96
N PRO A 252 9.57 17.93 -27.88
CA PRO A 252 10.58 18.86 -27.40
C PRO A 252 11.58 19.20 -28.51
N LYS A 253 12.17 20.40 -28.44
CA LYS A 253 13.10 20.86 -29.48
C LYS A 253 14.32 19.94 -29.57
N ILE A 254 14.48 19.26 -30.70
CA ILE A 254 15.67 18.45 -31.03
C ILE A 254 16.55 19.28 -31.97
N ASN A 255 17.82 19.45 -31.60
CA ASN A 255 18.76 20.24 -32.40
C ASN A 255 19.36 19.47 -33.58
N ASP A 256 19.37 18.13 -33.51
CA ASP A 256 19.88 17.25 -34.57
C ASP A 256 18.75 16.77 -35.48
N ALA A 257 18.75 17.25 -36.73
CA ALA A 257 17.72 16.93 -37.71
C ALA A 257 17.64 15.43 -38.05
N GLN A 258 18.75 14.68 -37.93
CA GLN A 258 18.78 13.24 -38.23
C GLN A 258 18.08 12.42 -37.14
N ARG A 259 18.02 12.95 -35.91
CA ARG A 259 17.38 12.28 -34.76
C ARG A 259 15.91 12.63 -34.58
N ILE A 260 15.38 13.61 -35.32
CA ILE A 260 13.96 13.99 -35.25
C ILE A 260 13.03 12.80 -35.48
N PRO A 261 13.19 11.96 -36.52
CA PRO A 261 12.27 10.82 -36.75
C PRO A 261 12.28 9.81 -35.61
N ILE A 262 13.44 9.58 -35.00
CA ILE A 262 13.60 8.69 -33.84
C ILE A 262 12.90 9.29 -32.62
N ALA A 263 13.13 10.58 -32.37
CA ALA A 263 12.52 11.32 -31.28
C ALA A 263 10.99 11.36 -31.41
N GLU A 264 10.47 11.60 -32.62
CA GLU A 264 9.03 11.56 -32.94
C GLU A 264 8.44 10.17 -32.64
N LYS A 265 9.12 9.10 -33.05
CA LYS A 265 8.67 7.73 -32.79
C LYS A 265 8.59 7.44 -31.29
N ILE A 266 9.63 7.77 -30.51
CA ILE A 266 9.65 7.55 -29.05
C ILE A 266 8.63 8.44 -28.36
N PHE A 267 8.55 9.71 -28.74
CA PHE A 267 7.58 10.67 -28.21
C PHE A 267 6.15 10.20 -28.43
N ASN A 268 5.83 9.73 -29.63
CA ASN A 268 4.50 9.20 -29.94
C ASN A 268 4.18 7.95 -29.13
N GLN A 269 5.12 7.00 -29.01
CA GLN A 269 4.91 5.81 -28.16
C GLN A 269 4.68 6.18 -26.69
N LEU A 270 5.45 7.11 -26.13
CA LEU A 270 5.27 7.59 -24.75
C LEU A 270 3.90 8.27 -24.60
N LYS A 271 3.58 9.16 -25.54
CA LYS A 271 2.30 9.89 -25.57
C LYS A 271 1.13 8.92 -25.63
N GLU A 272 1.17 7.95 -26.54
CA GLU A 272 0.15 6.89 -26.70
C GLU A 272 -0.01 6.08 -25.42
N PHE A 273 1.08 5.59 -24.85
CA PHE A 273 1.05 4.82 -23.60
C PHE A 273 0.40 5.62 -22.46
N PHE A 274 0.87 6.85 -22.20
CA PHE A 274 0.38 7.63 -21.07
C PHE A 274 -1.05 8.15 -21.30
N ILE A 275 -1.47 8.44 -22.54
CA ILE A 275 -2.87 8.77 -22.85
C ILE A 275 -3.77 7.58 -22.53
N LEU A 276 -3.46 6.40 -23.06
CA LEU A 276 -4.25 5.19 -22.84
C LEU A 276 -4.32 4.83 -21.35
N GLN A 277 -3.19 4.91 -20.65
CA GLN A 277 -3.12 4.68 -19.21
C GLN A 277 -3.99 5.67 -18.43
N THR A 278 -3.85 6.96 -18.72
CA THR A 278 -4.54 8.02 -17.95
C THR A 278 -6.04 7.97 -18.16
N ILE A 279 -6.50 7.75 -19.40
CA ILE A 279 -7.94 7.66 -19.71
C ILE A 279 -8.56 6.40 -19.13
N ALA A 280 -7.90 5.24 -19.25
CA ALA A 280 -8.39 4.02 -18.63
C ALA A 280 -8.54 4.19 -17.11
N LEU A 281 -7.58 4.83 -16.45
CA LEU A 281 -7.65 5.12 -15.01
C LEU A 281 -8.74 6.13 -14.65
N LEU A 282 -8.96 7.17 -15.47
CA LEU A 282 -10.07 8.12 -15.28
C LEU A 282 -11.45 7.44 -15.41
N LEU A 283 -11.61 6.51 -16.35
CA LEU A 283 -12.85 5.74 -16.49
C LEU A 283 -13.13 4.84 -15.30
N CYS A 284 -12.10 4.47 -14.53
CA CYS A 284 -12.24 3.72 -13.29
C CYS A 284 -12.57 4.60 -12.08
N GLN A 285 -12.61 5.93 -12.20
CA GLN A 285 -12.97 6.85 -11.10
C GLN A 285 -14.46 7.09 -11.06
N THR A 286 -15.06 7.01 -9.86
CA THR A 286 -16.52 7.05 -9.67
C THR A 286 -17.10 8.42 -9.34
N ASN A 287 -16.25 9.40 -9.01
CA ASN A 287 -16.68 10.73 -8.53
C ASN A 287 -16.14 11.86 -9.42
N LEU A 288 -16.35 11.77 -10.73
CA LEU A 288 -16.04 12.86 -11.65
C LEU A 288 -17.20 13.87 -11.66
N ASP A 289 -16.90 15.17 -11.61
CA ASP A 289 -17.92 16.19 -11.77
C ASP A 289 -18.44 16.23 -13.23
N GLN A 290 -19.60 16.89 -13.43
CA GLN A 290 -20.23 16.95 -14.77
C GLN A 290 -19.35 17.61 -15.84
N HIS A 291 -18.47 18.54 -15.45
CA HIS A 291 -17.60 19.26 -16.38
C HIS A 291 -16.42 18.39 -16.83
N ASP A 292 -15.80 17.71 -15.88
CA ASP A 292 -14.75 16.72 -16.09
C ASP A 292 -15.25 15.55 -16.94
N GLN A 293 -16.48 15.09 -16.71
CA GLN A 293 -17.11 14.03 -17.49
C GLN A 293 -17.32 14.42 -18.96
N GLN A 294 -17.73 15.65 -19.25
CA GLN A 294 -17.84 16.16 -20.63
C GLN A 294 -16.47 16.26 -21.32
N THR A 295 -15.45 16.67 -20.58
CA THR A 295 -14.08 16.78 -21.09
C THR A 295 -13.51 15.40 -21.43
N ILE A 296 -13.70 14.42 -20.53
CA ILE A 296 -13.30 13.02 -20.75
C ILE A 296 -14.02 12.44 -21.97
N ASN A 297 -15.31 12.73 -22.15
CA ASN A 297 -16.09 12.28 -23.31
C ASN A 297 -15.47 12.69 -24.64
N HIS A 298 -15.18 13.99 -24.78
CA HIS A 298 -14.62 14.52 -26.01
C HIS A 298 -13.25 13.89 -26.32
N ILE A 299 -12.44 13.71 -25.28
CA ILE A 299 -11.12 13.08 -25.37
C ILE A 299 -11.26 11.60 -25.73
N LEU A 300 -12.16 10.87 -25.08
CA LEU A 300 -12.35 9.44 -25.30
C LEU A 300 -12.81 9.15 -26.73
N THR A 301 -13.69 9.95 -27.31
CA THR A 301 -14.05 9.84 -28.74
C THR A 301 -12.82 9.97 -29.63
N THR A 302 -11.93 10.92 -29.32
CA THR A 302 -10.69 11.12 -30.08
C THR A 302 -9.76 9.92 -29.96
N VAL A 303 -9.61 9.39 -28.74
CA VAL A 303 -8.74 8.24 -28.46
C VAL A 303 -9.27 6.94 -29.03
N ILE A 304 -10.59 6.74 -29.01
CA ILE A 304 -11.23 5.59 -29.68
C ILE A 304 -10.91 5.61 -31.17
N ASN A 305 -11.10 6.75 -31.82
CA ASN A 305 -10.89 6.87 -33.26
C ASN A 305 -9.41 6.79 -33.66
N GLN A 306 -8.49 7.26 -32.81
CA GLN A 306 -7.05 7.29 -33.13
C GLN A 306 -6.30 6.01 -32.76
N TYR A 307 -6.62 5.39 -31.62
CA TYR A 307 -5.78 4.34 -31.02
C TYR A 307 -6.51 3.04 -30.72
N LEU A 308 -7.81 3.12 -30.39
CA LEU A 308 -8.59 1.95 -29.97
C LEU A 308 -9.52 1.41 -31.06
N GLY A 309 -9.39 1.87 -32.30
CA GLY A 309 -10.20 1.39 -33.42
C GLY A 309 -10.14 -0.13 -33.56
N ILE A 310 -11.28 -0.75 -33.87
CA ILE A 310 -11.41 -2.20 -34.06
C ILE A 310 -11.93 -2.43 -35.46
N GLU A 311 -11.14 -3.11 -36.27
CA GLU A 311 -11.61 -3.62 -37.55
C GLU A 311 -12.39 -4.93 -37.29
N ALA A 312 -13.62 -5.01 -37.78
CA ALA A 312 -14.41 -6.23 -37.70
C ALA A 312 -14.17 -7.10 -38.96
N PRO A 313 -14.08 -8.44 -38.85
CA PRO A 313 -14.08 -9.28 -37.66
C PRO A 313 -12.66 -9.81 -37.37
N VAL A 314 -11.95 -9.24 -36.39
CA VAL A 314 -10.58 -9.69 -36.06
C VAL A 314 -10.56 -10.48 -34.74
N ILE A 315 -9.98 -11.68 -34.78
CA ILE A 315 -9.77 -12.62 -33.65
C ILE A 315 -8.61 -12.15 -32.72
N GLN A 316 -7.87 -11.13 -33.13
CA GLN A 316 -6.73 -10.54 -32.42
C GLN A 316 -6.94 -9.04 -32.21
N LEU A 317 -7.10 -8.64 -30.94
CA LEU A 317 -7.10 -7.23 -30.55
C LEU A 317 -5.69 -6.63 -30.74
N SER A 318 -5.60 -5.35 -31.10
CA SER A 318 -4.32 -4.63 -31.14
C SER A 318 -3.70 -4.53 -29.74
N ASN A 319 -2.38 -4.35 -29.64
CA ASN A 319 -1.70 -4.18 -28.35
C ASN A 319 -2.25 -2.99 -27.56
N TYR A 320 -2.71 -1.93 -28.23
CA TYR A 320 -3.32 -0.77 -27.58
C TYR A 320 -4.69 -1.07 -26.98
N VAL A 321 -5.54 -1.82 -27.69
CA VAL A 321 -6.84 -2.25 -27.15
C VAL A 321 -6.64 -3.24 -26.01
N GLN A 322 -5.71 -4.20 -26.15
CA GLN A 322 -5.36 -5.13 -25.06
C GLN A 322 -4.85 -4.38 -23.82
N PHE A 323 -3.92 -3.45 -24.00
CA PHE A 323 -3.38 -2.63 -22.91
C PHE A 323 -4.47 -1.80 -22.23
N PHE A 324 -5.29 -1.09 -23.00
CA PHE A 324 -6.39 -0.27 -22.47
C PHE A 324 -7.40 -1.11 -21.68
N CYS A 325 -7.88 -2.22 -22.23
CA CYS A 325 -8.80 -3.12 -21.54
C CYS A 325 -8.15 -3.74 -20.30
N SER A 326 -6.86 -4.14 -20.38
CA SER A 326 -6.14 -4.74 -19.26
C SER A 326 -6.06 -3.80 -18.06
N ILE A 327 -5.90 -2.50 -18.26
CA ILE A 327 -5.86 -1.52 -17.17
C ILE A 327 -7.22 -1.47 -16.46
N ILE A 328 -8.32 -1.37 -17.21
CA ILE A 328 -9.67 -1.30 -16.64
C ILE A 328 -9.99 -2.58 -15.86
N ILE A 329 -9.74 -3.74 -16.45
CA ILE A 329 -10.00 -5.05 -15.82
C ILE A 329 -9.13 -5.24 -14.58
N THR A 330 -7.85 -4.88 -14.65
CA THR A 330 -6.93 -5.01 -13.51
C THR A 330 -7.24 -4.02 -12.40
N LYS A 331 -7.82 -2.85 -12.72
CA LYS A 331 -8.15 -1.82 -11.73
C LYS A 331 -9.53 -1.97 -11.12
N GLN A 332 -10.49 -2.54 -11.84
CA GLN A 332 -11.85 -2.76 -11.39
C GLN A 332 -12.18 -4.26 -11.46
N SER A 333 -12.77 -4.70 -12.57
CA SER A 333 -13.11 -6.11 -12.81
C SER A 333 -13.53 -6.31 -14.27
N TRP A 334 -13.73 -7.58 -14.66
CA TRP A 334 -14.36 -7.92 -15.95
C TRP A 334 -15.81 -7.43 -16.05
N SER A 335 -16.56 -7.47 -14.96
CA SER A 335 -17.97 -7.07 -14.92
C SER A 335 -18.14 -5.58 -15.10
N PHE A 336 -17.36 -4.79 -14.36
CA PHE A 336 -17.29 -3.35 -14.51
C PHE A 336 -16.98 -2.97 -15.95
N PHE A 337 -16.02 -3.64 -16.59
CA PHE A 337 -15.67 -3.38 -17.98
C PHE A 337 -16.84 -3.65 -18.95
N LEU A 338 -17.53 -4.77 -18.82
CA LEU A 338 -18.69 -5.10 -19.67
C LEU A 338 -19.87 -4.14 -19.45
N ASN A 339 -20.16 -3.79 -18.20
CA ASN A 339 -21.21 -2.83 -17.85
C ASN A 339 -20.86 -1.42 -18.33
N LEU A 340 -19.59 -1.02 -18.22
CA LEU A 340 -19.09 0.23 -18.77
C LEU A 340 -19.33 0.30 -20.28
N LEU A 341 -19.03 -0.77 -21.04
CA LEU A 341 -19.32 -0.84 -22.48
C LEU A 341 -20.82 -0.70 -22.81
N LYS A 342 -21.72 -1.12 -21.92
CA LYS A 342 -23.18 -0.99 -22.09
C LYS A 342 -23.78 0.24 -21.42
N SER A 343 -22.99 1.01 -20.68
CA SER A 343 -23.44 2.25 -20.08
C SER A 343 -23.96 3.22 -21.14
N GLU A 344 -25.01 3.99 -20.80
CA GLU A 344 -25.52 5.05 -21.69
C GLU A 344 -24.41 5.99 -22.15
N HIS A 345 -23.44 6.20 -21.26
CA HIS A 345 -22.26 7.02 -21.47
C HIS A 345 -21.38 6.54 -22.64
N LEU A 346 -20.88 5.30 -22.62
CA LEU A 346 -20.04 4.79 -23.73
C LEU A 346 -20.85 4.52 -24.99
N GLN A 347 -22.10 4.09 -24.84
CA GLN A 347 -23.01 3.88 -25.95
C GLN A 347 -23.23 5.20 -26.72
N TYR A 348 -23.42 6.32 -26.03
CA TYR A 348 -23.54 7.63 -26.67
C TYR A 348 -22.26 8.03 -27.46
N LEU A 349 -21.07 7.69 -26.96
CA LEU A 349 -19.81 8.11 -27.58
C LEU A 349 -19.46 7.32 -28.85
N ASN A 350 -19.60 5.99 -28.81
CA ASN A 350 -19.31 5.14 -29.96
C ASN A 350 -19.99 3.76 -29.81
N VAL A 351 -21.29 3.70 -30.14
CA VAL A 351 -22.11 2.47 -30.12
C VAL A 351 -21.40 1.32 -30.82
N GLN A 352 -20.89 1.53 -32.05
CA GLN A 352 -20.30 0.46 -32.85
C GLN A 352 -19.06 -0.15 -32.18
N TRP A 353 -18.17 0.69 -31.67
CA TRP A 353 -16.97 0.25 -30.95
C TRP A 353 -17.33 -0.49 -29.66
N ALA A 354 -18.22 0.11 -28.86
CA ALA A 354 -18.65 -0.44 -27.58
C ALA A 354 -19.36 -1.78 -27.75
N ASP A 355 -20.27 -1.89 -28.72
CA ASP A 355 -20.98 -3.14 -29.04
C ASP A 355 -20.05 -4.19 -29.65
N THR A 356 -19.06 -3.80 -30.45
CA THR A 356 -18.09 -4.75 -31.01
C THR A 356 -17.23 -5.36 -29.91
N LEU A 357 -16.66 -4.54 -29.01
CA LEU A 357 -15.92 -5.05 -27.85
C LEU A 357 -16.82 -5.86 -26.94
N HIS A 358 -17.99 -5.33 -26.64
CA HIS A 358 -18.94 -6.01 -25.78
C HIS A 358 -19.23 -7.37 -26.39
N ASN A 359 -19.63 -7.50 -27.65
CA ASN A 359 -19.94 -8.79 -28.26
C ASN A 359 -18.72 -9.73 -28.37
N GLN A 360 -17.49 -9.22 -28.52
CA GLN A 360 -16.27 -10.03 -28.51
C GLN A 360 -15.93 -10.60 -27.13
N PHE A 361 -16.23 -9.83 -26.07
CA PHE A 361 -15.97 -10.21 -24.68
C PHE A 361 -17.21 -10.75 -23.95
N THR A 362 -18.39 -10.60 -24.52
CA THR A 362 -19.65 -11.06 -23.95
C THR A 362 -19.81 -12.51 -24.30
N LEU A 363 -19.83 -13.31 -23.27
CA LEU A 363 -20.41 -14.64 -23.34
C LEU A 363 -21.85 -14.47 -23.82
N GLU A 364 -22.34 -15.34 -24.71
CA GLU A 364 -23.71 -15.84 -24.55
C GLU A 364 -23.72 -16.48 -23.15
N TYR A 365 -23.93 -15.66 -22.12
CA TYR A 365 -24.13 -16.10 -20.77
C TYR A 365 -25.28 -17.09 -20.89
N ASN A 366 -25.16 -18.27 -20.26
CA ASN A 366 -26.36 -19.02 -19.92
C ASN A 366 -27.27 -18.00 -19.26
N THR A 367 -28.31 -17.58 -19.97
CA THR A 367 -29.26 -16.51 -19.62
C THR A 367 -30.08 -16.87 -18.38
N GLN A 368 -29.61 -17.84 -17.60
CA GLN A 368 -30.21 -18.49 -16.45
C GLN A 368 -29.30 -18.51 -15.21
N ARG A 369 -28.02 -18.10 -15.27
CA ARG A 369 -27.21 -17.88 -14.05
C ARG A 369 -26.86 -16.40 -13.92
N ASN A 370 -27.79 -15.68 -13.30
CA ASN A 370 -27.72 -14.46 -12.50
C ASN A 370 -26.73 -13.39 -12.98
N ARG A 371 -27.28 -12.25 -13.44
CA ARG A 371 -26.54 -11.06 -13.89
C ARG A 371 -25.50 -10.53 -12.88
N TYR A 372 -25.65 -10.89 -11.60
CA TYR A 372 -24.88 -10.35 -10.48
C TYR A 372 -23.86 -11.33 -9.87
N LEU A 373 -23.82 -12.61 -10.30
CA LEU A 373 -22.97 -13.62 -9.66
C LEU A 373 -21.74 -13.96 -10.51
N HIS A 374 -20.57 -13.54 -10.02
CA HIS A 374 -19.27 -13.95 -10.54
C HIS A 374 -18.72 -15.15 -9.76
N TYR A 375 -18.02 -16.06 -10.45
CA TYR A 375 -17.41 -17.25 -9.82
C TYR A 375 -16.39 -16.90 -8.73
N SER A 376 -15.71 -15.75 -8.81
CA SER A 376 -14.83 -15.18 -7.78
C SER A 376 -15.57 -14.93 -6.45
N HIS A 377 -16.87 -14.64 -6.52
CA HIS A 377 -17.70 -14.33 -5.37
C HIS A 377 -18.32 -15.58 -4.72
N GLN A 378 -18.18 -16.76 -5.32
CA GLN A 378 -18.82 -17.99 -4.86
C GLN A 378 -17.87 -18.89 -4.07
N LEU A 379 -18.44 -19.64 -3.11
CA LEU A 379 -17.73 -20.72 -2.42
C LEU A 379 -17.47 -21.88 -3.40
N GLN A 380 -16.38 -22.62 -3.21
CA GLN A 380 -15.91 -23.62 -4.16
C GLN A 380 -16.91 -24.75 -4.38
N PHE A 381 -17.55 -25.21 -3.29
CA PHE A 381 -18.51 -26.32 -3.38
C PHE A 381 -19.82 -25.92 -4.05
N THR A 382 -20.11 -24.62 -4.23
CA THR A 382 -21.29 -24.14 -4.96
C THR A 382 -21.04 -24.03 -6.47
N ILE A 383 -19.77 -24.11 -6.91
CA ILE A 383 -19.37 -24.02 -8.31
C ILE A 383 -19.33 -25.44 -8.90
N THR A 384 -20.03 -25.67 -10.02
CA THR A 384 -20.16 -26.97 -10.71
C THR A 384 -18.91 -27.39 -11.50
N THR A 385 -17.76 -27.56 -10.84
CA THR A 385 -16.47 -27.89 -11.46
C THR A 385 -15.68 -28.96 -10.67
N ASP A 386 -14.53 -29.38 -11.22
CA ASP A 386 -13.70 -30.52 -10.77
C ASP A 386 -13.66 -30.73 -9.25
N GLN A 387 -14.31 -31.81 -8.81
CA GLN A 387 -14.51 -32.21 -7.42
C GLN A 387 -13.18 -32.38 -6.65
N THR A 388 -12.08 -32.66 -7.35
CA THR A 388 -10.78 -32.98 -6.72
C THR A 388 -10.10 -31.76 -6.11
N SER A 389 -10.48 -30.56 -6.53
CA SER A 389 -9.85 -29.31 -6.08
C SER A 389 -10.58 -28.62 -4.91
N SER A 390 -11.80 -29.06 -4.58
CA SER A 390 -12.67 -28.42 -3.57
C SER A 390 -12.14 -28.59 -2.15
N ILE A 391 -12.22 -27.53 -1.33
CA ILE A 391 -12.01 -27.61 0.13
C ILE A 391 -13.07 -28.51 0.79
N PHE A 392 -14.30 -28.48 0.28
CA PHE A 392 -15.43 -29.31 0.72
C PHE A 392 -15.91 -30.22 -0.43
N PRO A 393 -15.13 -31.24 -0.84
CA PRO A 393 -15.47 -32.06 -1.99
C PRO A 393 -16.73 -32.90 -1.76
N THR A 394 -17.02 -33.25 -0.51
CA THR A 394 -18.21 -34.00 -0.09
C THR A 394 -19.51 -33.21 -0.25
N LEU A 395 -19.45 -31.87 -0.23
CA LEU A 395 -20.64 -31.01 -0.28
C LEU A 395 -21.09 -30.66 -1.71
N HIS A 396 -20.21 -30.84 -2.69
CA HIS A 396 -20.47 -30.39 -4.05
C HIS A 396 -21.65 -31.11 -4.74
N GLN A 397 -21.64 -32.46 -4.74
CA GLN A 397 -22.75 -33.24 -5.32
C GLN A 397 -24.06 -33.00 -4.57
N PRO A 398 -24.09 -33.04 -3.23
CA PRO A 398 -25.29 -32.72 -2.46
C PRO A 398 -25.83 -31.31 -2.68
N TYR A 399 -24.97 -30.30 -2.78
CA TYR A 399 -25.39 -28.94 -3.07
C TYR A 399 -26.13 -28.87 -4.41
N HIS A 400 -25.54 -29.45 -5.46
CA HIS A 400 -26.16 -29.51 -6.78
C HIS A 400 -27.48 -30.29 -6.77
N THR A 401 -27.55 -31.42 -6.04
CA THR A 401 -28.79 -32.17 -5.85
C THR A 401 -29.86 -31.34 -5.14
N LEU A 402 -29.51 -30.63 -4.07
CA LEU A 402 -30.42 -29.74 -3.36
C LEU A 402 -30.95 -28.61 -4.24
N THR A 403 -30.11 -27.96 -5.03
CA THR A 403 -30.54 -26.93 -5.99
C THR A 403 -31.59 -27.50 -6.95
N GLN A 404 -31.30 -28.65 -7.57
CA GLN A 404 -32.24 -29.30 -8.50
C GLN A 404 -33.55 -29.72 -7.82
N LEU A 405 -33.48 -30.21 -6.58
CA LEU A 405 -34.66 -30.63 -5.82
C LEU A 405 -35.54 -29.43 -5.45
N ILE A 406 -34.95 -28.32 -5.00
CA ILE A 406 -35.70 -27.10 -4.67
C ILE A 406 -36.37 -26.56 -5.94
N ASP A 407 -35.67 -26.50 -7.07
CA ASP A 407 -36.26 -26.10 -8.36
C ASP A 407 -37.42 -27.01 -8.80
N GLN A 408 -37.30 -28.32 -8.58
CA GLN A 408 -38.40 -29.27 -8.85
C GLN A 408 -39.58 -29.07 -7.91
N CYS A 409 -39.31 -28.83 -6.62
CA CYS A 409 -40.34 -28.54 -5.62
C CYS A 409 -41.12 -27.28 -6.01
N ILE A 410 -40.45 -26.20 -6.39
CA ILE A 410 -41.11 -24.94 -6.80
C ILE A 410 -42.02 -25.13 -8.02
N LYS A 411 -41.62 -25.97 -8.99
CA LYS A 411 -42.43 -26.29 -10.17
C LYS A 411 -43.65 -27.18 -9.85
N ASN A 412 -43.77 -27.72 -8.64
CA ASN A 412 -44.91 -28.53 -8.23
C ASN A 412 -46.12 -27.65 -7.85
N ASN A 413 -47.22 -27.83 -8.57
CA ASN A 413 -48.46 -27.06 -8.40
C ASN A 413 -49.25 -27.45 -7.13
N SER A 414 -48.93 -28.57 -6.48
CA SER A 414 -49.58 -28.99 -5.23
C SER A 414 -48.95 -28.27 -4.03
N ILE A 415 -49.63 -27.24 -3.51
CA ILE A 415 -49.13 -26.41 -2.38
C ILE A 415 -48.84 -27.27 -1.14
N GLU A 416 -49.71 -28.22 -0.79
CA GLU A 416 -49.57 -29.06 0.41
C GLU A 416 -48.46 -30.13 0.28
N GLN A 417 -48.09 -30.52 -0.94
CA GLN A 417 -47.06 -31.56 -1.17
C GLN A 417 -45.77 -31.00 -1.76
N ARG A 418 -45.68 -29.68 -1.91
CA ARG A 418 -44.60 -29.00 -2.64
C ARG A 418 -43.22 -29.39 -2.14
N TRP A 419 -43.03 -29.42 -0.83
CA TRP A 419 -41.73 -29.60 -0.18
C TRP A 419 -41.44 -31.04 0.29
N ILE A 420 -42.40 -31.97 0.14
CA ILE A 420 -42.23 -33.38 0.53
C ILE A 420 -40.98 -34.02 -0.09
N PRO A 421 -40.66 -33.82 -1.39
CA PRO A 421 -39.44 -34.40 -1.96
C PRO A 421 -38.16 -33.91 -1.29
N LEU A 422 -38.11 -32.63 -0.90
CA LEU A 422 -36.99 -32.05 -0.18
C LEU A 422 -36.88 -32.64 1.24
N VAL A 423 -37.98 -32.69 1.98
CA VAL A 423 -38.03 -33.28 3.34
C VAL A 423 -37.57 -34.74 3.31
N ASN A 424 -38.09 -35.53 2.38
CA ASN A 424 -37.70 -36.94 2.22
C ASN A 424 -36.22 -37.10 1.90
N TRP A 425 -35.65 -36.21 1.07
CA TRP A 425 -34.23 -36.24 0.75
C TRP A 425 -33.38 -35.91 1.98
N ILE A 426 -33.77 -34.90 2.76
CA ILE A 426 -33.07 -34.52 4.00
C ILE A 426 -33.12 -35.69 4.99
N GLU A 427 -34.30 -36.24 5.27
CA GLU A 427 -34.48 -37.36 6.19
C GLU A 427 -33.70 -38.61 5.74
N SER A 428 -33.75 -38.95 4.45
CA SER A 428 -33.01 -40.08 3.89
C SER A 428 -31.50 -39.89 4.04
N THR A 429 -31.00 -38.67 3.76
CA THR A 429 -29.58 -38.33 3.87
C THR A 429 -29.09 -38.43 5.33
N LEU A 430 -29.86 -37.90 6.27
CA LEU A 430 -29.57 -37.95 7.71
C LEU A 430 -29.68 -39.36 8.30
N ASN A 431 -30.51 -40.24 7.71
CA ASN A 431 -30.68 -41.62 8.18
C ASN A 431 -29.79 -42.64 7.45
N SER A 432 -29.06 -42.22 6.41
CA SER A 432 -28.15 -43.09 5.66
C SER A 432 -26.87 -43.40 6.46
N ASN A 433 -26.39 -44.65 6.37
CA ASN A 433 -25.22 -45.12 7.11
C ASN A 433 -24.11 -45.55 6.13
N PRO A 434 -22.90 -44.97 6.18
CA PRO A 434 -22.44 -43.88 7.05
C PRO A 434 -23.01 -42.51 6.62
N LEU A 435 -23.28 -41.64 7.60
CA LEU A 435 -23.64 -40.22 7.38
C LEU A 435 -22.60 -39.60 6.46
N THR A 436 -22.98 -39.28 5.22
CA THR A 436 -22.10 -38.61 4.27
C THR A 436 -22.07 -37.10 4.46
N ILE A 437 -23.07 -36.53 5.14
CA ILE A 437 -23.29 -35.09 5.32
C ILE A 437 -23.93 -34.81 6.69
N ASN A 438 -23.49 -33.76 7.37
CA ASN A 438 -24.02 -33.26 8.64
C ASN A 438 -25.23 -32.34 8.41
N VAL A 439 -26.15 -32.29 9.38
CA VAL A 439 -27.29 -31.35 9.44
C VAL A 439 -26.85 -29.90 9.22
N ILE A 440 -25.75 -29.45 9.83
CA ILE A 440 -25.24 -28.08 9.68
C ILE A 440 -24.86 -27.80 8.22
N GLU A 441 -24.23 -28.76 7.55
CA GLU A 441 -23.85 -28.63 6.14
C GLU A 441 -25.09 -28.48 5.26
N ILE A 442 -26.16 -29.25 5.53
CA ILE A 442 -27.45 -29.12 4.82
C ILE A 442 -28.05 -27.71 5.05
N LYS A 443 -28.06 -27.21 6.29
CA LYS A 443 -28.56 -25.86 6.61
C LYS A 443 -27.81 -24.79 5.80
N VAL A 444 -26.47 -24.84 5.80
CA VAL A 444 -25.63 -23.87 5.07
C VAL A 444 -25.83 -23.96 3.56
N MET A 445 -25.93 -25.17 3.00
CA MET A 445 -26.22 -25.34 1.57
C MET A 445 -27.57 -24.72 1.19
N ILE A 446 -28.62 -24.94 1.97
CA ILE A 446 -29.95 -24.36 1.71
C ILE A 446 -29.90 -22.83 1.83
N LEU A 447 -29.20 -22.27 2.83
CA LEU A 447 -29.02 -20.83 2.98
C LEU A 447 -28.37 -20.22 1.73
N LEU A 448 -27.29 -20.83 1.23
CA LEU A 448 -26.58 -20.36 0.05
C LEU A 448 -27.41 -20.50 -1.23
N ILE A 449 -28.23 -21.56 -1.35
CA ILE A 449 -29.18 -21.70 -2.46
C ILE A 449 -30.23 -20.58 -2.40
N ILE A 450 -30.82 -20.31 -1.23
CA ILE A 450 -31.76 -19.19 -1.05
C ILE A 450 -31.09 -17.88 -1.48
N TYR A 451 -29.88 -17.62 -1.02
CA TYR A 451 -29.16 -16.38 -1.34
C TYR A 451 -28.81 -16.27 -2.83
N TYR A 452 -28.09 -17.25 -3.37
CA TYR A 452 -27.58 -17.17 -4.73
C TYR A 452 -28.70 -17.30 -5.76
N ASP A 453 -29.60 -18.28 -5.62
CA ASP A 453 -30.54 -18.63 -6.67
C ASP A 453 -31.87 -17.86 -6.58
N TYR A 454 -32.25 -17.37 -5.40
CA TYR A 454 -33.55 -16.69 -5.20
C TYR A 454 -33.42 -15.24 -4.73
N TYR A 455 -32.58 -14.94 -3.74
CA TYR A 455 -32.39 -13.57 -3.22
C TYR A 455 -31.77 -12.66 -4.28
N CYS A 456 -30.64 -13.07 -4.86
CA CYS A 456 -29.93 -12.28 -5.88
C CYS A 456 -30.73 -12.10 -7.19
N ASN A 457 -31.81 -12.88 -7.37
CA ASN A 457 -32.67 -12.86 -8.55
C ASN A 457 -34.02 -12.18 -8.32
N ASN A 458 -34.27 -11.67 -7.10
CA ASN A 458 -35.58 -11.14 -6.72
C ASN A 458 -36.72 -12.18 -6.93
N GLN A 459 -36.47 -13.42 -6.52
CA GLN A 459 -37.39 -14.57 -6.66
C GLN A 459 -37.75 -15.20 -5.30
N LEU A 460 -37.58 -14.47 -4.19
CA LEU A 460 -37.82 -14.99 -2.83
C LEU A 460 -39.26 -15.47 -2.61
N GLU A 461 -40.25 -14.87 -3.27
CA GLU A 461 -41.66 -15.30 -3.22
C GLU A 461 -41.81 -16.79 -3.59
N SER A 462 -40.97 -17.31 -4.49
CA SER A 462 -41.04 -18.71 -4.93
C SER A 462 -40.66 -19.71 -3.83
N VAL A 463 -39.89 -19.27 -2.83
CA VAL A 463 -39.39 -20.08 -1.71
C VAL A 463 -40.00 -19.68 -0.36
N GLN A 464 -40.97 -18.78 -0.31
CA GLN A 464 -41.52 -18.24 0.96
C GLN A 464 -42.09 -19.32 1.90
N GLY A 465 -42.64 -20.41 1.37
CA GLY A 465 -43.17 -21.54 2.15
C GLY A 465 -42.12 -22.55 2.64
N LEU A 466 -40.83 -22.34 2.33
CA LEU A 466 -39.75 -23.26 2.64
C LEU A 466 -39.42 -23.26 4.16
N MET A 467 -39.54 -22.10 4.83
CA MET A 467 -39.14 -21.94 6.24
C MET A 467 -39.81 -22.95 7.18
N VAL A 468 -41.12 -23.13 7.05
CA VAL A 468 -41.92 -24.03 7.92
C VAL A 468 -41.39 -25.47 7.84
N ASN A 469 -40.97 -25.89 6.64
CA ASN A 469 -40.43 -27.23 6.41
C ASN A 469 -38.99 -27.36 6.93
N ILE A 470 -38.14 -26.33 6.70
CA ILE A 470 -36.78 -26.28 7.25
C ILE A 470 -36.81 -26.33 8.78
N GLU A 471 -37.67 -25.54 9.43
CA GLU A 471 -37.78 -25.51 10.90
C GLU A 471 -38.19 -26.86 11.46
N HIS A 472 -39.17 -27.51 10.84
CA HIS A 472 -39.67 -28.81 11.28
C HIS A 472 -38.63 -29.93 11.09
N THR A 473 -37.94 -29.95 9.95
CA THR A 473 -37.05 -31.05 9.56
C THR A 473 -35.62 -30.89 10.08
N LEU A 474 -35.07 -29.68 10.13
CA LEU A 474 -33.64 -29.44 10.46
C LEU A 474 -33.41 -28.90 11.89
N GLN A 475 -34.47 -28.64 12.66
CA GLN A 475 -34.40 -28.13 14.04
C GLN A 475 -33.46 -26.92 14.16
N LEU A 476 -33.90 -25.77 13.63
CA LEU A 476 -33.11 -24.53 13.68
C LEU A 476 -32.98 -24.01 15.12
N SER A 477 -31.76 -23.61 15.51
CA SER A 477 -31.53 -22.81 16.70
C SER A 477 -32.13 -21.41 16.54
N ASP A 478 -32.26 -20.66 17.63
CA ASP A 478 -32.81 -19.29 17.55
C ASP A 478 -31.95 -18.37 16.69
N GLU A 479 -30.63 -18.52 16.73
CA GLU A 479 -29.69 -17.77 15.89
C GLU A 479 -29.86 -18.14 14.40
N GLU A 480 -29.91 -19.44 14.09
CA GLU A 480 -30.10 -19.93 12.72
C GLU A 480 -31.45 -19.47 12.16
N ARG A 481 -32.53 -19.56 12.96
CA ARG A 481 -33.87 -19.13 12.59
C ARG A 481 -33.91 -17.66 12.20
N ARG A 482 -33.24 -16.79 12.96
CA ARG A 482 -33.11 -15.36 12.64
C ARG A 482 -32.42 -15.15 11.30
N VAL A 483 -31.30 -15.85 11.04
CA VAL A 483 -30.59 -15.76 9.77
C VAL A 483 -31.50 -16.14 8.60
N PHE A 484 -32.16 -17.30 8.66
CA PHE A 484 -33.07 -17.72 7.59
C PHE A 484 -34.23 -16.75 7.37
N ASN A 485 -34.82 -16.23 8.45
CA ASN A 485 -35.90 -15.23 8.37
C ASN A 485 -35.45 -13.95 7.67
N VAL A 486 -34.22 -13.49 7.94
CA VAL A 486 -33.66 -12.29 7.29
C VAL A 486 -33.46 -12.46 5.79
N PHE A 487 -33.10 -13.65 5.31
CA PHE A 487 -32.97 -13.87 3.85
C PHE A 487 -34.30 -14.17 3.16
N LEU A 488 -35.26 -14.81 3.85
CA LEU A 488 -36.55 -15.14 3.26
C LEU A 488 -37.52 -13.96 3.27
N GLN A 489 -37.46 -13.12 4.31
CA GLN A 489 -38.33 -11.98 4.54
C GLN A 489 -37.52 -10.78 5.07
N PRO A 490 -36.55 -10.25 4.29
CA PRO A 490 -35.64 -9.19 4.72
C PRO A 490 -36.39 -7.95 5.22
N GLU A 491 -37.50 -7.58 4.56
CA GLU A 491 -38.35 -6.47 4.98
C GLU A 491 -38.89 -6.65 6.40
N GLN A 492 -39.22 -7.86 6.82
CA GLN A 492 -39.83 -8.05 8.15
C GLN A 492 -38.81 -8.22 9.26
N TYR A 493 -37.68 -8.88 8.97
CA TYR A 493 -36.75 -9.34 10.01
C TYR A 493 -35.39 -8.67 9.97
N MET A 494 -34.99 -8.04 8.87
CA MET A 494 -33.73 -7.30 8.82
C MET A 494 -33.93 -5.93 9.44
N ILE A 495 -33.17 -5.63 10.50
CA ILE A 495 -33.44 -4.44 11.30
C ILE A 495 -33.08 -3.16 10.54
N GLY A 496 -34.07 -2.29 10.41
CA GLY A 496 -34.02 -1.03 9.66
C GLY A 496 -34.25 -1.15 8.15
N TYR A 497 -34.73 -2.30 7.64
CA TYR A 497 -34.95 -2.51 6.21
C TYR A 497 -36.20 -1.77 5.67
N PRO A 498 -37.40 -1.81 6.30
CA PRO A 498 -38.52 -0.93 5.96
C PRO A 498 -38.39 0.47 6.58
N GLU A 499 -38.92 1.49 5.89
CA GLU A 499 -39.12 2.83 6.48
C GLU A 499 -40.04 2.80 7.70
N GLU A 500 -41.00 1.87 7.73
CA GLU A 500 -41.98 1.70 8.82
C GLU A 500 -41.36 1.16 10.13
N ASN A 501 -40.17 0.56 10.06
CA ASN A 501 -39.40 0.13 11.23
C ASN A 501 -38.46 1.24 11.75
N ASN A 502 -38.55 2.48 11.26
CA ASN A 502 -37.83 3.63 11.81
C ASN A 502 -38.47 4.99 11.49
N ASP A 503 -39.07 5.62 12.50
CA ASP A 503 -39.08 7.08 12.59
C ASP A 503 -37.65 7.53 12.99
N GLN A 504 -36.89 8.08 12.03
CA GLN A 504 -35.61 8.83 12.18
C GLN A 504 -34.24 8.12 12.00
N ASP A 505 -34.16 6.80 11.79
CA ASP A 505 -32.87 6.08 11.82
C ASP A 505 -32.46 5.42 10.49
N LYS A 506 -31.59 6.10 9.72
CA LYS A 506 -30.95 5.52 8.52
C LYS A 506 -29.83 4.56 8.90
N ASN A 507 -30.02 3.26 8.67
CA ASN A 507 -29.00 2.22 8.84
C ASN A 507 -28.17 2.02 7.56
N TYR A 508 -26.93 2.50 7.56
CA TYR A 508 -26.00 2.41 6.41
C TYR A 508 -25.67 0.97 5.96
N LEU A 509 -25.77 -0.02 6.86
CA LEU A 509 -25.52 -1.42 6.49
C LEU A 509 -26.65 -2.00 5.64
N ASN A 510 -27.87 -1.48 5.76
CA ASN A 510 -29.02 -2.02 5.03
C ASN A 510 -28.96 -1.73 3.54
N ASP A 511 -28.32 -0.63 3.15
CA ASP A 511 -28.12 -0.30 1.75
C ASP A 511 -27.41 -1.45 1.03
N LEU A 512 -26.40 -2.08 1.65
CA LEU A 512 -25.68 -3.24 1.10
C LEU A 512 -26.60 -4.44 0.78
N PHE A 513 -27.72 -4.58 1.48
CA PHE A 513 -28.60 -5.74 1.38
C PHE A 513 -29.93 -5.45 0.69
N LYS A 514 -30.21 -4.23 0.23
CA LYS A 514 -31.43 -3.95 -0.55
C LYS A 514 -31.52 -4.86 -1.78
N ILE A 515 -32.73 -5.36 -2.08
CA ILE A 515 -32.95 -6.29 -3.20
C ILE A 515 -32.72 -5.56 -4.54
N ASP A 516 -33.12 -4.29 -4.64
CA ASP A 516 -32.95 -3.44 -5.83
C ASP A 516 -31.60 -2.71 -5.88
N TYR A 517 -30.57 -3.25 -5.25
CA TYR A 517 -29.28 -2.57 -5.11
C TYR A 517 -28.61 -2.32 -6.49
N GLN A 518 -28.40 -1.05 -6.82
CA GLN A 518 -27.86 -0.60 -8.12
C GLN A 518 -26.35 -0.30 -8.12
N ASP A 519 -25.69 -0.31 -6.95
CA ASP A 519 -24.27 0.05 -6.85
C ASP A 519 -23.38 -1.20 -7.01
N GLU A 520 -22.79 -1.35 -8.19
CA GLU A 520 -21.91 -2.47 -8.51
C GLU A 520 -20.65 -2.54 -7.64
N GLN A 521 -20.26 -1.44 -6.98
CA GLN A 521 -19.01 -1.40 -6.22
C GLN A 521 -19.11 -2.08 -4.85
N GLN A 522 -20.27 -2.03 -4.21
CA GLN A 522 -20.47 -2.63 -2.88
C GLN A 522 -21.08 -4.03 -2.93
N LEU A 523 -21.55 -4.46 -4.11
CA LEU A 523 -22.09 -5.79 -4.33
C LEU A 523 -21.09 -6.92 -3.96
N PRO A 524 -19.78 -6.83 -4.27
CA PRO A 524 -18.83 -7.86 -3.88
C PRO A 524 -18.65 -7.96 -2.36
N ILE A 525 -18.75 -6.84 -1.66
CA ILE A 525 -18.72 -6.78 -0.19
C ILE A 525 -19.93 -7.55 0.38
N ARG A 526 -21.13 -7.34 -0.19
CA ARG A 526 -22.34 -8.10 0.17
C ARG A 526 -22.11 -9.61 0.02
N HIS A 527 -21.62 -10.07 -1.12
CA HIS A 527 -21.37 -11.50 -1.35
C HIS A 527 -20.37 -12.07 -0.34
N THR A 528 -19.27 -11.36 -0.10
CA THR A 528 -18.26 -11.78 0.87
C THR A 528 -18.82 -11.82 2.30
N LEU A 529 -19.70 -10.88 2.70
CA LEU A 529 -20.37 -10.90 4.00
C LEU A 529 -21.33 -12.09 4.15
N VAL A 530 -22.11 -12.42 3.12
CA VAL A 530 -23.01 -13.58 3.17
C VAL A 530 -22.23 -14.89 3.22
N ASN A 531 -21.15 -15.00 2.46
CA ASN A 531 -20.25 -16.15 2.52
C ASN A 531 -19.59 -16.29 3.89
N LEU A 532 -19.16 -15.18 4.49
CA LEU A 532 -18.64 -15.17 5.85
C LEU A 532 -19.68 -15.72 6.83
N LEU A 533 -20.94 -15.24 6.78
CA LEU A 533 -22.01 -15.75 7.65
C LEU A 533 -22.25 -17.25 7.45
N ALA A 534 -22.28 -17.70 6.20
CA ALA A 534 -22.42 -19.12 5.87
C ALA A 534 -21.27 -19.95 6.48
N MET A 535 -20.02 -19.45 6.44
CA MET A 535 -18.87 -20.11 7.06
C MET A 535 -18.86 -20.03 8.58
N ILE A 536 -19.41 -18.97 9.18
CA ILE A 536 -19.64 -18.89 10.64
C ILE A 536 -20.63 -19.97 11.07
N LEU A 537 -21.75 -20.11 10.35
CA LEU A 537 -22.75 -21.14 10.63
C LEU A 537 -22.19 -22.55 10.43
N LEU A 538 -21.39 -22.76 9.38
CA LEU A 538 -20.72 -24.02 9.11
C LEU A 538 -19.75 -24.42 10.22
N SER A 539 -18.99 -23.44 10.75
CA SER A 539 -18.01 -23.65 11.82
C SER A 539 -18.63 -23.99 13.18
N GLY A 540 -19.85 -23.49 13.46
CA GLY A 540 -20.59 -23.73 14.69
C GLY A 540 -20.15 -22.88 15.89
N LYS A 541 -20.68 -23.20 17.08
CA LYS A 541 -20.62 -22.36 18.29
C LYS A 541 -19.25 -22.24 18.95
N GLU A 542 -18.33 -23.16 18.65
CA GLU A 542 -16.99 -23.23 19.27
C GLU A 542 -15.95 -22.35 18.54
N ASN A 543 -16.40 -21.38 17.74
CA ASN A 543 -15.55 -20.53 16.92
C ASN A 543 -15.65 -19.05 17.36
N THR A 544 -14.52 -18.34 17.38
CA THR A 544 -14.47 -16.92 17.76
C THR A 544 -15.42 -16.04 16.92
N LEU A 545 -15.55 -16.28 15.60
CA LEU A 545 -16.43 -15.51 14.73
C LEU A 545 -17.92 -15.73 15.04
N TRP A 546 -18.28 -16.92 15.58
CA TRP A 546 -19.62 -17.14 16.11
C TRP A 546 -19.88 -16.24 17.33
N THR A 547 -18.90 -16.11 18.22
CA THR A 547 -18.99 -15.21 19.37
C THR A 547 -19.20 -13.77 18.92
N PHE A 548 -18.44 -13.26 17.94
CA PHE A 548 -18.64 -11.91 17.40
C PHE A 548 -20.06 -11.71 16.81
N ALA A 549 -20.57 -12.67 16.05
CA ALA A 549 -21.86 -12.53 15.37
C ALA A 549 -23.07 -12.63 16.33
N PHE A 550 -23.02 -13.54 17.30
CA PHE A 550 -24.20 -13.91 18.08
C PHE A 550 -24.08 -13.64 19.58
N GLN A 551 -22.87 -13.53 20.13
CA GLN A 551 -22.64 -13.39 21.58
C GLN A 551 -21.48 -12.41 21.91
N PRO A 552 -21.44 -11.19 21.33
CA PRO A 552 -20.27 -10.32 21.43
C PRO A 552 -19.91 -9.91 22.85
N LEU A 553 -20.87 -9.85 23.78
CA LEU A 553 -20.61 -9.56 25.20
C LEU A 553 -19.70 -10.58 25.89
N LYS A 554 -19.60 -11.82 25.37
CA LYS A 554 -18.64 -12.80 25.90
C LYS A 554 -17.18 -12.40 25.65
N LEU A 555 -16.92 -11.42 24.79
CA LEU A 555 -15.59 -10.89 24.53
C LEU A 555 -15.12 -9.94 25.65
N GLU A 556 -16.02 -9.46 26.52
CA GLU A 556 -15.63 -8.62 27.66
C GLU A 556 -14.68 -9.39 28.59
N ASN A 557 -13.59 -8.74 29.01
CA ASN A 557 -12.49 -9.30 29.79
C ASN A 557 -11.70 -10.42 29.08
N THR A 558 -11.76 -10.48 27.74
CA THR A 558 -10.99 -11.43 26.92
C THR A 558 -10.08 -10.70 25.94
N TYR A 559 -9.19 -11.44 25.29
CA TYR A 559 -8.34 -10.94 24.21
C TYR A 559 -9.03 -11.15 22.87
N GLY A 560 -9.28 -10.07 22.14
CA GLY A 560 -9.99 -10.13 20.86
C GLY A 560 -9.08 -10.58 19.71
N PHE A 561 -9.51 -11.57 18.94
CA PHE A 561 -8.84 -12.00 17.71
C PHE A 561 -8.66 -10.81 16.75
N ALA A 562 -7.44 -10.54 16.27
CA ALA A 562 -7.11 -9.38 15.43
C ALA A 562 -7.34 -8.00 16.09
N SER A 563 -7.55 -7.95 17.42
CA SER A 563 -7.63 -6.68 18.14
C SER A 563 -6.25 -6.00 18.18
N THR A 564 -5.16 -6.78 18.22
CA THR A 564 -3.77 -6.30 18.40
C THR A 564 -3.57 -5.45 19.67
N ALA A 565 -4.56 -5.41 20.58
CA ALA A 565 -4.41 -4.83 21.90
C ALA A 565 -3.62 -5.78 22.82
N THR A 566 -2.72 -5.22 23.63
CA THR A 566 -1.92 -6.01 24.60
C THR A 566 -2.64 -6.28 25.92
N ASN A 567 -3.84 -5.74 26.07
CA ASN A 567 -4.67 -5.84 27.26
C ASN A 567 -6.03 -6.43 26.88
N PRO A 568 -6.73 -7.08 27.82
CA PRO A 568 -8.06 -7.59 27.57
C PRO A 568 -9.04 -6.44 27.29
N ILE A 569 -10.08 -6.74 26.52
CA ILE A 569 -11.19 -5.82 26.25
C ILE A 569 -11.88 -5.52 27.59
N GLN A 570 -11.95 -4.25 27.96
CA GLN A 570 -12.52 -3.77 29.21
C GLN A 570 -13.45 -2.58 28.92
N SER A 571 -14.69 -2.69 29.39
CA SER A 571 -15.78 -1.74 29.15
C SER A 571 -15.46 -0.29 29.48
N THR A 572 -14.47 -0.02 30.34
CA THR A 572 -14.12 1.33 30.80
C THR A 572 -12.75 1.85 30.35
N LEU A 573 -11.92 1.02 29.68
CA LEU A 573 -10.52 1.38 29.42
C LEU A 573 -10.06 1.03 28.00
N ILE A 574 -10.37 -0.16 27.50
CA ILE A 574 -9.80 -0.71 26.26
C ILE A 574 -10.89 -1.45 25.49
N HIS A 575 -11.24 -0.93 24.32
CA HIS A 575 -12.23 -1.51 23.43
C HIS A 575 -11.55 -2.32 22.32
N TYR A 576 -12.31 -3.19 21.64
CA TYR A 576 -11.80 -4.02 20.54
C TYR A 576 -11.17 -3.17 19.43
N ASP A 577 -11.79 -2.02 19.12
CA ASP A 577 -11.37 -1.06 18.11
C ASP A 577 -10.17 -0.18 18.54
N CYS A 578 -9.78 -0.18 19.82
CA CYS A 578 -8.64 0.62 20.30
C CYS A 578 -7.27 0.00 19.90
N GLY A 579 -7.19 -1.29 19.53
CA GLY A 579 -5.90 -1.95 19.29
C GLY A 579 -5.34 -1.85 17.85
N CYS A 580 -6.21 -1.74 16.85
CA CYS A 580 -5.86 -1.65 15.42
C CYS A 580 -6.59 -0.47 14.78
N VAL A 581 -5.84 0.56 14.34
CA VAL A 581 -6.41 1.77 13.73
C VAL A 581 -6.15 1.77 12.23
N LEU A 582 -7.23 1.74 11.45
CA LEU A 582 -7.19 1.99 10.01
C LEU A 582 -7.56 3.45 9.73
N SER A 583 -6.84 4.10 8.82
CA SER A 583 -7.31 5.36 8.23
C SER A 583 -8.60 5.12 7.43
N GLU A 584 -9.35 6.18 7.13
CA GLU A 584 -10.52 6.11 6.23
C GLU A 584 -10.19 5.46 4.88
N ARG A 585 -8.95 5.64 4.41
CA ARG A 585 -8.43 5.04 3.17
C ARG A 585 -7.84 3.64 3.37
N GLY A 586 -8.14 2.97 4.48
CA GLY A 586 -7.73 1.60 4.73
C GLY A 586 -6.27 1.38 5.07
N ALA A 587 -5.43 2.42 5.16
CA ALA A 587 -4.04 2.23 5.59
C ALA A 587 -3.99 1.93 7.10
N LEU A 588 -3.29 0.85 7.47
CA LEU A 588 -2.96 0.50 8.85
C LEU A 588 -2.05 1.57 9.44
N LEU A 589 -2.61 2.39 10.32
CA LEU A 589 -1.88 3.45 11.01
C LEU A 589 -1.11 2.90 12.22
N GLN A 590 -1.58 1.79 12.82
CA GLN A 590 -0.94 1.20 13.98
C GLN A 590 -1.25 -0.30 14.15
N LYS A 591 -0.25 -1.04 14.66
CA LYS A 591 -0.37 -2.38 15.24
C LYS A 591 0.29 -2.35 16.62
N TYR A 592 -0.45 -2.47 17.73
CA TYR A 592 0.17 -2.63 19.04
C TYR A 592 0.56 -4.11 19.25
N GLY A 593 1.67 -4.37 19.92
CA GLY A 593 2.07 -5.67 20.45
C GLY A 593 1.99 -6.92 19.53
N GLY A 594 3.08 -7.24 18.85
CA GLY A 594 3.40 -8.63 18.48
C GLY A 594 3.40 -8.97 16.99
N ASN A 595 4.42 -9.71 16.58
CA ASN A 595 4.73 -10.12 15.20
C ASN A 595 3.84 -11.28 14.67
N ALA A 596 2.66 -11.52 15.24
CA ALA A 596 1.90 -12.76 14.99
C ALA A 596 1.13 -12.78 13.67
N PHE A 597 0.67 -11.62 13.17
CA PHE A 597 0.05 -11.46 11.83
C PHE A 597 0.92 -10.68 10.82
N SER A 598 0.96 -11.12 9.56
CA SER A 598 1.32 -10.27 8.42
C SER A 598 0.25 -9.20 8.19
N ILE A 599 0.63 -8.06 7.61
CA ILE A 599 -0.31 -6.97 7.34
C ILE A 599 -1.55 -7.46 6.54
N PRO A 600 -1.43 -8.22 5.43
CA PRO A 600 -2.62 -8.70 4.71
C PRO A 600 -3.48 -9.69 5.52
N ALA A 601 -2.85 -10.53 6.37
CA ALA A 601 -3.59 -11.44 7.23
C ALA A 601 -4.43 -10.67 8.27
N VAL A 602 -3.90 -9.55 8.80
CA VAL A 602 -4.68 -8.65 9.67
C VAL A 602 -5.93 -8.18 8.96
N TYR A 603 -5.87 -7.70 7.72
CA TYR A 603 -7.05 -7.20 7.02
C TYR A 603 -8.10 -8.28 6.77
N ILE A 604 -7.70 -9.53 6.51
CA ILE A 604 -8.64 -10.63 6.34
C ILE A 604 -9.31 -10.97 7.67
N ALA A 605 -8.54 -11.06 8.75
CA ALA A 605 -9.07 -11.31 10.08
C ALA A 605 -9.98 -10.17 10.56
N TYR A 606 -9.59 -8.92 10.32
CA TYR A 606 -10.33 -7.73 10.71
C TYR A 606 -11.62 -7.56 9.91
N PHE A 607 -11.61 -7.86 8.60
CA PHE A 607 -12.84 -7.93 7.80
C PHE A 607 -13.78 -9.01 8.35
N ALA A 608 -13.24 -10.18 8.73
CA ALA A 608 -14.06 -11.27 9.29
C ALA A 608 -14.70 -10.89 10.64
N THR A 609 -13.98 -10.22 11.53
CA THR A 609 -14.50 -9.83 12.84
C THR A 609 -15.50 -8.68 12.73
N PHE A 610 -15.19 -7.61 12.00
CA PHE A 610 -16.16 -6.53 11.74
C PHE A 610 -17.34 -6.99 10.87
N GLY A 611 -17.14 -7.97 9.99
CA GLY A 611 -18.22 -8.58 9.22
C GLY A 611 -19.17 -9.38 10.11
N ALA A 612 -18.65 -10.11 11.09
CA ALA A 612 -19.46 -10.78 12.11
C ALA A 612 -20.23 -9.75 12.97
N LEU A 613 -19.60 -8.63 13.37
CA LEU A 613 -20.29 -7.55 14.07
C LEU A 613 -21.37 -6.86 13.22
N ALA A 614 -21.14 -6.71 11.91
CA ALA A 614 -22.15 -6.18 10.99
C ALA A 614 -23.39 -7.09 10.96
N TRP A 615 -23.19 -8.41 10.92
CA TRP A 615 -24.29 -9.37 11.06
C TRP A 615 -24.98 -9.28 12.41
N HIS A 616 -24.25 -9.08 13.50
CA HIS A 616 -24.85 -8.85 14.81
C HIS A 616 -25.82 -7.66 14.78
N LEU A 617 -25.38 -6.52 14.21
CA LEU A 617 -26.21 -5.33 14.07
C LEU A 617 -27.45 -5.60 13.19
N LEU A 618 -27.32 -6.35 12.10
CA LEU A 618 -28.43 -6.65 11.19
C LEU A 618 -29.48 -7.62 11.78
N LEU A 619 -29.07 -8.50 12.70
CA LEU A 619 -29.90 -9.58 13.26
C LEU A 619 -30.54 -9.26 14.63
N PHE A 620 -29.96 -8.33 15.39
CA PHE A 620 -30.37 -8.02 16.77
C PHE A 620 -30.67 -6.53 16.99
N ASP A 621 -31.86 -6.24 17.53
CA ASP A 621 -32.41 -4.88 17.62
C ASP A 621 -31.87 -4.13 18.85
N THR A 622 -31.81 -4.82 19.98
CA THR A 622 -31.30 -4.34 21.28
C THR A 622 -29.76 -4.32 21.37
N SER A 623 -29.03 -4.28 20.23
CA SER A 623 -27.61 -4.64 20.15
C SER A 623 -26.62 -3.49 20.33
N VAL A 624 -27.04 -2.24 20.14
CA VAL A 624 -26.12 -1.09 20.14
C VAL A 624 -25.56 -0.85 21.53
N GLU A 625 -26.39 -0.93 22.57
CA GLU A 625 -25.96 -0.82 23.98
C GLU A 625 -25.02 -1.97 24.38
N ASN A 626 -25.15 -3.14 23.75
CA ASN A 626 -24.29 -4.30 24.02
C ASN A 626 -22.90 -4.18 23.37
N LEU A 627 -22.78 -3.37 22.31
CA LEU A 627 -21.51 -3.12 21.64
C LEU A 627 -20.84 -1.86 22.18
N ASN A 628 -21.59 -0.75 22.32
CA ASN A 628 -21.06 0.56 22.70
C ASN A 628 -20.75 0.61 24.18
N GLY A 629 -19.47 0.81 24.52
CA GLY A 629 -18.98 0.76 25.89
C GLY A 629 -18.25 -0.55 26.18
N PRO A 630 -18.90 -1.73 26.18
CA PRO A 630 -18.22 -2.99 26.47
C PRO A 630 -17.21 -3.42 25.41
N ILE A 631 -17.56 -3.27 24.13
CA ILE A 631 -16.78 -3.83 23.00
C ILE A 631 -16.23 -2.75 22.08
N LEU A 632 -17.00 -1.69 21.81
CA LEU A 632 -16.64 -0.59 20.91
C LEU A 632 -16.56 0.74 21.68
N SER A 633 -15.58 1.57 21.34
CA SER A 633 -15.41 2.86 22.00
C SER A 633 -16.46 3.88 21.55
N GLY A 634 -17.12 4.52 22.52
CA GLY A 634 -18.10 5.58 22.23
C GLY A 634 -17.47 6.82 21.57
N SER A 635 -16.19 7.07 21.81
CA SER A 635 -15.43 8.15 21.15
C SER A 635 -15.22 7.87 19.67
N ALA A 636 -14.78 6.66 19.28
CA ALA A 636 -14.51 6.35 17.88
C ALA A 636 -15.79 6.40 17.01
N ILE A 637 -16.92 5.97 17.58
CA ILE A 637 -18.23 5.99 16.92
C ILE A 637 -18.70 7.42 16.63
N ASN A 638 -18.45 8.35 17.54
CA ASN A 638 -18.80 9.76 17.36
C ASN A 638 -17.80 10.54 16.49
N GLU A 639 -16.62 9.96 16.20
CA GLU A 639 -15.52 10.64 15.50
C GLU A 639 -15.44 10.36 14.00
N THR A 640 -15.92 9.21 13.52
CA THR A 640 -16.00 8.92 12.06
C THR A 640 -16.87 9.92 11.28
N ALA A 641 -17.46 10.90 11.97
CA ALA A 641 -18.22 12.00 11.42
C ALA A 641 -17.76 13.34 12.01
N ALA A 642 -16.53 13.77 11.75
CA ALA A 642 -16.18 15.16 12.01
C ALA A 642 -17.08 16.11 11.18
N ARG A 643 -18.17 16.55 11.83
CA ARG A 643 -18.79 17.88 11.82
C ARG A 643 -19.81 18.29 10.74
N GLU A 644 -20.21 17.49 9.73
CA GLU A 644 -21.19 18.00 8.73
C GLU A 644 -22.46 17.16 8.45
N HIS A 645 -22.57 15.87 8.81
CA HIS A 645 -23.68 15.01 8.34
C HIS A 645 -24.40 14.08 9.34
N ILE A 646 -23.93 13.95 10.60
CA ILE A 646 -24.37 12.86 11.50
C ILE A 646 -24.75 13.31 12.94
N ASP A 647 -24.56 14.58 13.33
CA ASP A 647 -24.78 15.03 14.73
C ASP A 647 -26.21 14.80 15.28
N ASP A 648 -27.23 14.72 14.41
CA ASP A 648 -28.63 14.49 14.79
C ASP A 648 -29.12 13.02 14.68
N ARG A 649 -28.22 12.03 14.55
CA ARG A 649 -28.61 10.61 14.34
C ARG A 649 -28.47 9.75 15.60
N SER A 650 -29.25 8.67 15.71
CA SER A 650 -29.15 7.73 16.83
C SER A 650 -27.80 7.04 16.94
N ASP A 651 -27.51 6.52 18.14
CA ASP A 651 -26.33 5.70 18.42
C ASP A 651 -26.26 4.46 17.51
N ARG A 652 -27.41 3.91 17.13
CA ARG A 652 -27.48 2.79 16.19
C ARG A 652 -26.94 3.17 14.81
N ALA A 653 -27.44 4.27 14.26
CA ALA A 653 -26.99 4.74 12.95
C ALA A 653 -25.49 5.04 12.94
N LYS A 654 -24.97 5.65 14.01
CA LYS A 654 -23.54 5.93 14.19
C LYS A 654 -22.71 4.64 14.27
N THR A 655 -23.18 3.66 15.03
CA THR A 655 -22.48 2.37 15.19
C THR A 655 -22.47 1.57 13.89
N CYS A 656 -23.60 1.51 13.17
CA CYS A 656 -23.69 0.90 11.85
C CYS A 656 -22.76 1.59 10.84
N PHE A 657 -22.72 2.92 10.85
CA PHE A 657 -21.80 3.69 10.01
C PHE A 657 -20.35 3.36 10.32
N PHE A 658 -19.97 3.35 11.60
CA PHE A 658 -18.61 3.01 12.04
C PHE A 658 -18.19 1.60 11.57
N VAL A 659 -19.03 0.58 11.81
CA VAL A 659 -18.75 -0.80 11.37
C VAL A 659 -18.68 -0.89 9.85
N CYS A 660 -19.58 -0.23 9.13
CA CYS A 660 -19.55 -0.18 7.67
C CYS A 660 -18.26 0.45 7.14
N THR A 661 -17.84 1.58 7.71
CA THR A 661 -16.57 2.24 7.34
C THR A 661 -15.38 1.32 7.57
N ARG A 662 -15.33 0.55 8.67
CA ARG A 662 -14.25 -0.43 8.91
C ARG A 662 -14.23 -1.56 7.87
N LEU A 663 -15.41 -2.05 7.46
CA LEU A 663 -15.53 -3.03 6.36
C LEU A 663 -15.07 -2.45 5.02
N LEU A 664 -15.47 -1.22 4.69
CA LEU A 664 -15.05 -0.54 3.46
C LEU A 664 -13.54 -0.29 3.45
N SER A 665 -12.97 0.18 4.55
CA SER A 665 -11.54 0.44 4.69
C SER A 665 -10.69 -0.84 4.59
N THR A 666 -11.12 -1.95 5.20
CA THR A 666 -10.42 -3.24 5.08
C THR A 666 -10.48 -3.81 3.67
N ASN A 667 -11.65 -3.72 3.01
CA ASN A 667 -11.81 -4.13 1.62
C ASN A 667 -10.97 -3.25 0.69
N PHE A 668 -11.03 -1.92 0.85
CA PHE A 668 -10.27 -0.98 0.04
C PHE A 668 -8.76 -1.22 0.11
N PHE A 669 -8.22 -1.58 1.28
CA PHE A 669 -6.81 -1.93 1.38
C PHE A 669 -6.45 -3.13 0.52
N LEU A 670 -7.27 -4.20 0.53
CA LEU A 670 -7.02 -5.36 -0.32
C LEU A 670 -7.21 -5.01 -1.80
N LEU A 671 -8.09 -4.07 -2.14
CA LEU A 671 -8.20 -3.53 -3.51
C LEU A 671 -6.97 -2.72 -3.95
N LEU A 672 -6.20 -2.16 -3.02
CA LEU A 672 -4.89 -1.56 -3.36
C LEU A 672 -3.85 -2.64 -3.69
N GLN A 673 -4.00 -3.85 -3.14
CA GLN A 673 -3.08 -4.98 -3.34
C GLN A 673 -3.43 -5.81 -4.58
N SER A 674 -4.73 -5.96 -4.86
CA SER A 674 -5.26 -6.85 -5.89
C SER A 674 -6.53 -6.26 -6.50
N ASN A 675 -7.00 -6.79 -7.63
CA ASN A 675 -8.32 -6.40 -8.12
C ASN A 675 -9.45 -6.92 -7.20
N GLN A 676 -10.68 -6.50 -7.47
CA GLN A 676 -11.84 -6.85 -6.65
C GLN A 676 -12.15 -8.35 -6.63
N ASP A 677 -12.05 -9.01 -7.79
CA ASP A 677 -12.27 -10.45 -7.92
C ASP A 677 -11.25 -11.27 -7.10
N ASP A 678 -9.98 -10.85 -7.12
CA ASP A 678 -8.88 -11.47 -6.41
C ASP A 678 -9.05 -11.33 -4.89
N ALA A 679 -9.47 -10.15 -4.43
CA ALA A 679 -9.74 -9.91 -3.01
C ALA A 679 -10.90 -10.79 -2.52
N CYS A 680 -12.02 -10.84 -3.27
CA CYS A 680 -13.15 -11.71 -2.95
C CYS A 680 -12.77 -13.18 -2.95
N LEU A 681 -11.97 -13.62 -3.94
CA LEU A 681 -11.47 -14.99 -4.01
C LEU A 681 -10.62 -15.34 -2.79
N LEU A 682 -9.69 -14.45 -2.42
CA LEU A 682 -8.83 -14.63 -1.25
C LEU A 682 -9.65 -14.71 0.05
N PHE A 683 -10.63 -13.82 0.24
CA PHE A 683 -11.54 -13.87 1.38
C PHE A 683 -12.29 -15.19 1.47
N ASN A 684 -13.00 -15.55 0.40
CA ASN A 684 -13.84 -16.73 0.36
C ASN A 684 -13.03 -18.01 0.67
N ARG A 685 -11.85 -18.14 0.06
CA ARG A 685 -10.97 -19.31 0.27
C ARG A 685 -10.40 -19.36 1.68
N CYS A 686 -10.08 -18.21 2.29
CA CYS A 686 -9.67 -18.16 3.70
C CYS A 686 -10.82 -18.58 4.63
N PHE A 687 -12.05 -18.10 4.39
CA PHE A 687 -13.21 -18.46 5.22
C PHE A 687 -13.55 -19.95 5.11
N GLU A 688 -13.47 -20.54 3.91
CA GLU A 688 -13.67 -21.97 3.71
C GLU A 688 -12.64 -22.82 4.46
N LEU A 689 -11.36 -22.46 4.36
CA LEU A 689 -10.29 -23.18 5.04
C LEU A 689 -10.41 -23.05 6.56
N PHE A 690 -10.83 -21.89 7.06
CA PHE A 690 -11.08 -21.66 8.48
C PHE A 690 -12.25 -22.49 8.99
N ALA A 691 -13.35 -22.56 8.23
CA ALA A 691 -14.49 -23.42 8.56
C ALA A 691 -14.12 -24.91 8.53
N GLN A 692 -13.34 -25.34 7.53
CA GLN A 692 -12.87 -26.73 7.44
C GLN A 692 -12.05 -27.14 8.67
N GLN A 693 -11.14 -26.27 9.13
CA GLN A 693 -10.31 -26.54 10.30
C GLN A 693 -11.12 -26.52 11.61
N SER A 694 -12.18 -25.73 11.68
CA SER A 694 -13.10 -25.68 12.84
C SER A 694 -13.82 -27.01 13.09
N HIS A 695 -14.03 -27.84 12.07
CA HIS A 695 -14.64 -29.17 12.23
C HIS A 695 -13.73 -30.22 12.90
N GLN A 696 -12.47 -29.88 13.16
CA GLN A 696 -11.50 -30.78 13.81
C GLN A 696 -10.93 -30.11 15.08
N PRO A 697 -11.76 -29.81 16.10
CA PRO A 697 -11.34 -29.04 17.27
C PRO A 697 -10.18 -29.70 18.03
N ASP A 698 -10.16 -31.04 18.11
CA ASP A 698 -9.07 -31.79 18.75
C ASP A 698 -7.71 -31.61 18.05
N LYS A 699 -7.72 -31.31 16.75
CA LYS A 699 -6.51 -31.07 15.93
C LYS A 699 -6.16 -29.60 15.82
N ASN A 700 -7.14 -28.71 15.98
CA ASN A 700 -6.99 -27.26 15.84
C ASN A 700 -7.43 -26.54 17.13
N PRO A 701 -6.76 -26.77 18.28
CA PRO A 701 -7.17 -26.21 19.57
C PRO A 701 -7.02 -24.69 19.65
N TRP A 702 -6.38 -24.06 18.66
CA TRP A 702 -6.22 -22.60 18.56
C TRP A 702 -7.50 -21.90 18.08
N ILE A 703 -8.46 -22.64 17.48
CA ILE A 703 -9.79 -22.15 17.15
C ILE A 703 -10.66 -22.31 18.38
N GLN A 704 -10.97 -21.20 19.05
CA GLN A 704 -11.73 -21.17 20.30
C GLN A 704 -12.81 -20.09 20.25
N PRO A 705 -13.88 -20.19 21.04
CA PRO A 705 -14.91 -19.16 21.09
C PRO A 705 -14.41 -17.83 21.68
N ILE A 706 -13.46 -17.87 22.63
CA ILE A 706 -12.84 -16.70 23.27
C ILE A 706 -11.38 -17.03 23.64
N TYR A 707 -10.54 -15.99 23.77
CA TYR A 707 -9.15 -16.13 24.22
C TYR A 707 -8.97 -15.46 25.58
N THR A 708 -8.61 -16.23 26.60
CA THR A 708 -8.54 -15.75 27.99
C THR A 708 -7.17 -15.16 28.34
N THR A 709 -6.14 -15.51 27.57
CA THR A 709 -4.79 -14.97 27.73
C THR A 709 -4.24 -14.42 26.42
N ILE A 710 -3.34 -13.44 26.52
CA ILE A 710 -2.64 -12.88 25.35
C ILE A 710 -1.83 -13.93 24.57
N ASN A 711 -1.38 -15.00 25.24
CA ASN A 711 -0.62 -16.05 24.56
C ASN A 711 -1.54 -16.94 23.71
N GLU A 712 -2.76 -17.22 24.18
CA GLU A 712 -3.76 -17.97 23.41
C GLU A 712 -4.16 -17.20 22.15
N GLU A 713 -4.41 -15.90 22.30
CA GLU A 713 -4.72 -15.01 21.17
C GLU A 713 -3.55 -14.98 20.16
N ARG A 714 -2.32 -14.70 20.61
CA ARG A 714 -1.13 -14.69 19.73
C ARG A 714 -0.87 -16.00 19.01
N GLU A 715 -1.05 -17.15 19.68
CA GLU A 715 -0.92 -18.44 19.01
C GLU A 715 -2.04 -18.64 17.99
N ALA A 716 -3.28 -18.26 18.29
CA ALA A 716 -4.37 -18.31 17.31
C ALA A 716 -4.12 -17.42 16.09
N GLU A 717 -3.60 -16.20 16.28
CA GLU A 717 -3.23 -15.31 15.17
C GLU A 717 -2.13 -15.93 14.30
N LYS A 718 -1.09 -16.48 14.93
CA LYS A 718 0.01 -17.15 14.25
C LYS A 718 -0.45 -18.39 13.47
N GLU A 719 -1.28 -19.24 14.08
CA GLU A 719 -1.82 -20.43 13.44
C GLU A 719 -2.78 -20.05 12.29
N PHE A 720 -3.58 -18.99 12.44
CA PHE A 720 -4.39 -18.47 11.32
C PHE A 720 -3.49 -18.01 10.16
N GLN A 721 -2.42 -17.26 10.43
CA GLN A 721 -1.50 -16.85 9.39
C GLN A 721 -0.88 -18.05 8.66
N GLN A 722 -0.42 -19.05 9.41
CA GLN A 722 0.32 -20.21 8.88
C GLN A 722 -0.58 -21.24 8.19
N ASN A 723 -1.75 -21.51 8.74
CA ASN A 723 -2.62 -22.61 8.29
C ASN A 723 -3.80 -22.14 7.44
N ILE A 724 -4.15 -20.85 7.47
CA ILE A 724 -5.27 -20.30 6.69
C ILE A 724 -4.76 -19.34 5.61
N PHE A 725 -4.09 -18.26 6.00
CA PHE A 725 -3.75 -17.18 5.07
C PHE A 725 -2.72 -17.60 4.02
N TYR A 726 -1.52 -18.04 4.42
CA TYR A 726 -0.47 -18.37 3.45
C TYR A 726 -0.80 -19.52 2.51
N PRO A 727 -1.38 -20.65 2.98
CA PRO A 727 -1.76 -21.73 2.08
C PRO A 727 -2.74 -21.27 1.00
N THR A 728 -3.68 -20.40 1.37
CA THR A 728 -4.63 -19.80 0.42
C THR A 728 -3.94 -18.81 -0.52
N TYR A 729 -3.10 -17.93 0.01
CA TYR A 729 -2.37 -16.93 -0.77
C TYR A 729 -1.44 -17.56 -1.81
N GLN A 730 -0.72 -18.63 -1.45
CA GLN A 730 0.15 -19.37 -2.35
C GLN A 730 -0.62 -20.05 -3.50
N LYS A 731 -1.84 -20.53 -3.22
CA LYS A 731 -2.73 -21.15 -4.22
C LYS A 731 -3.58 -20.14 -4.99
N LEU A 732 -3.47 -18.83 -4.69
CA LEU A 732 -4.33 -17.82 -5.29
C LEU A 732 -4.24 -17.82 -6.82
N ASN A 733 -3.04 -17.98 -7.38
CA ASN A 733 -2.86 -18.07 -8.83
C ASN A 733 -3.53 -19.31 -9.44
N ASP A 734 -3.49 -20.45 -8.75
CA ASP A 734 -4.15 -21.68 -9.20
C ASP A 734 -5.68 -21.50 -9.19
N TYR A 735 -6.21 -20.91 -8.11
CA TYR A 735 -7.63 -20.58 -8.02
C TYR A 735 -8.06 -19.61 -9.11
N LYS A 736 -7.25 -18.58 -9.40
CA LYS A 736 -7.48 -17.65 -10.51
C LYS A 736 -7.47 -18.38 -11.84
N GLN A 737 -6.51 -19.27 -12.09
CA GLN A 737 -6.47 -20.04 -13.34
C GLN A 737 -7.72 -20.90 -13.51
N ILE A 738 -8.17 -21.59 -12.46
CA ILE A 738 -9.40 -22.38 -12.50
C ILE A 738 -10.59 -21.47 -12.79
N ILE A 739 -10.78 -20.39 -12.04
CA ILE A 739 -11.90 -19.46 -12.25
C ILE A 739 -11.84 -18.83 -13.64
N ASN A 740 -10.66 -18.45 -14.11
CA ASN A 740 -10.45 -17.93 -15.46
C ASN A 740 -10.78 -18.98 -16.51
N ILE A 741 -10.45 -20.27 -16.34
CA ILE A 741 -10.88 -21.32 -17.28
C ILE A 741 -12.40 -21.44 -17.31
N LEU A 742 -13.07 -21.23 -16.19
CA LEU A 742 -14.53 -21.30 -16.07
C LEU A 742 -15.24 -20.06 -16.62
N GLN A 743 -14.60 -18.90 -16.51
CA GLN A 743 -15.08 -17.61 -17.00
C GLN A 743 -14.72 -17.37 -18.46
N SER A 744 -13.47 -17.62 -18.86
CA SER A 744 -12.95 -17.39 -20.20
C SER A 744 -13.41 -18.49 -21.14
N LYS A 745 -14.37 -18.18 -22.01
CA LYS A 745 -14.83 -19.12 -23.05
C LYS A 745 -14.57 -18.64 -24.48
N THR A 746 -14.22 -17.37 -24.68
CA THR A 746 -13.78 -16.89 -26.00
C THR A 746 -12.26 -16.86 -26.11
N GLU A 747 -11.73 -17.18 -27.29
CA GLU A 747 -10.28 -17.12 -27.57
C GLU A 747 -9.69 -15.73 -27.27
N VAL A 748 -10.50 -14.67 -27.46
CA VAL A 748 -10.11 -13.28 -27.18
C VAL A 748 -9.97 -13.02 -25.68
N GLN A 749 -10.90 -13.50 -24.85
CA GLN A 749 -10.79 -13.40 -23.39
C GLN A 749 -9.56 -14.15 -22.87
N THR A 750 -9.32 -15.39 -23.34
CA THR A 750 -8.15 -16.16 -22.91
C THR A 750 -6.84 -15.47 -23.31
N LYS A 751 -6.76 -14.89 -24.52
CA LYS A 751 -5.60 -14.10 -24.95
C LYS A 751 -5.40 -12.86 -24.10
N LEU A 752 -6.46 -12.11 -23.81
CA LEU A 752 -6.36 -10.92 -22.95
C LEU A 752 -6.02 -11.29 -21.50
N GLN A 753 -6.55 -12.39 -20.98
CA GLN A 753 -6.21 -12.87 -19.65
C GLN A 753 -4.75 -13.32 -19.56
N ASN A 754 -4.25 -14.01 -20.59
CA ASN A 754 -2.83 -14.36 -20.69
C ASN A 754 -1.93 -13.11 -20.81
N TYR A 755 -2.41 -12.06 -21.49
CA TYR A 755 -1.74 -10.77 -21.51
C TYR A 755 -1.71 -10.15 -20.10
N ILE A 756 -2.84 -10.11 -19.38
CA ILE A 756 -2.91 -9.58 -18.00
C ILE A 756 -1.98 -10.33 -17.06
N THR A 757 -1.94 -11.68 -17.11
CA THR A 757 -1.08 -12.48 -16.22
C THR A 757 0.41 -12.35 -16.50
N GLN A 758 0.78 -11.90 -17.71
CA GLN A 758 2.16 -11.63 -18.10
C GLN A 758 2.57 -10.17 -17.85
N MET A 759 1.64 -9.29 -17.45
CA MET A 759 1.99 -7.92 -17.09
C MET A 759 2.91 -7.91 -15.86
N PRO A 760 4.01 -7.15 -15.90
CA PRO A 760 4.90 -7.05 -14.75
C PRO A 760 4.19 -6.41 -13.55
N ILE A 761 4.20 -7.11 -12.42
CA ILE A 761 3.66 -6.63 -11.15
C ILE A 761 4.52 -5.47 -10.65
N ARG A 762 3.88 -4.38 -10.20
CA ARG A 762 4.58 -3.30 -9.52
C ARG A 762 4.91 -3.75 -8.11
N ILE A 763 6.19 -3.99 -7.83
CA ILE A 763 6.63 -4.34 -6.49
C ILE A 763 6.65 -3.09 -5.59
N GLU A 764 5.68 -3.02 -4.70
CA GLU A 764 5.57 -2.04 -3.61
C GLU A 764 6.05 -2.61 -2.26
N ILE A 765 6.34 -1.74 -1.28
CA ILE A 765 6.83 -2.12 0.07
C ILE A 765 5.99 -3.21 0.73
N ILE A 766 4.68 -3.15 0.55
CA ILE A 766 3.74 -4.12 1.08
C ILE A 766 3.96 -5.55 0.54
N HIS A 767 4.38 -5.72 -0.72
CA HIS A 767 4.74 -7.05 -1.24
C HIS A 767 5.93 -7.65 -0.49
N PHE A 768 6.92 -6.80 -0.16
CA PHE A 768 8.05 -7.21 0.69
C PHE A 768 7.57 -7.55 2.11
N LYS A 769 6.65 -6.79 2.69
CA LYS A 769 6.07 -7.11 4.01
C LYS A 769 5.36 -8.46 4.02
N THR A 770 4.55 -8.73 2.99
CA THR A 770 3.82 -9.99 2.82
C THR A 770 4.79 -11.17 2.74
N GLU A 771 5.82 -11.04 1.91
CA GLU A 771 6.81 -12.11 1.71
C GLU A 771 7.73 -12.28 2.93
N LEU A 772 8.16 -11.19 3.57
CA LEU A 772 8.98 -11.28 4.78
C LEU A 772 8.24 -11.96 5.93
N SER A 773 6.92 -11.85 5.96
CA SER A 773 6.07 -12.50 6.94
C SER A 773 5.77 -13.98 6.59
N ASN A 774 6.18 -14.47 5.40
CA ASN A 774 6.00 -15.86 4.95
C ASN A 774 6.72 -16.81 5.93
N PRO A 775 6.08 -17.89 6.42
CA PRO A 775 6.67 -18.83 7.38
C PRO A 775 7.96 -19.48 6.88
N GLU A 776 8.09 -19.64 5.56
CA GLU A 776 9.34 -20.11 4.95
C GLU A 776 10.45 -19.07 5.09
N SER A 777 10.11 -17.80 4.84
CA SER A 777 11.02 -16.68 5.03
C SER A 777 11.30 -16.42 6.51
N ILE A 778 10.38 -16.72 7.44
CA ILE A 778 10.57 -16.50 8.90
C ILE A 778 11.88 -17.11 9.41
N LYS A 779 12.29 -18.24 8.83
CA LYS A 779 13.53 -18.96 9.14
C LYS A 779 14.80 -18.25 8.65
N LEU A 780 14.69 -17.35 7.66
CA LEU A 780 15.78 -16.53 7.17
C LEU A 780 16.15 -15.44 8.20
N PRO A 781 17.43 -15.03 8.28
CA PRO A 781 17.91 -14.03 9.23
C PRO A 781 17.52 -12.59 8.83
N LEU A 782 16.25 -12.36 8.50
CA LEU A 782 15.71 -11.09 8.00
C LEU A 782 14.86 -10.35 9.04
N LYS A 783 15.03 -10.68 10.33
CA LYS A 783 14.22 -10.09 11.41
C LYS A 783 14.35 -8.57 11.51
N ILE A 784 15.56 -8.04 11.29
CA ILE A 784 15.81 -6.59 11.23
C ILE A 784 15.01 -5.95 10.11
N LEU A 785 15.05 -6.56 8.93
CA LEU A 785 14.34 -6.08 7.75
C LEU A 785 12.81 -6.11 7.97
N ARG A 786 12.29 -7.17 8.60
CA ARG A 786 10.88 -7.25 9.03
C ARG A 786 10.50 -6.09 9.93
N GLN A 787 11.26 -5.88 11.00
CA GLN A 787 10.96 -4.83 11.96
C GLN A 787 10.98 -3.45 11.31
N LEU A 788 11.99 -3.17 10.48
CA LEU A 788 12.10 -1.90 9.74
C LEU A 788 10.90 -1.69 8.82
N PHE A 789 10.44 -2.73 8.13
CA PHE A 789 9.27 -2.62 7.28
C PHE A 789 7.98 -2.48 8.07
N ASP A 790 7.77 -3.26 9.12
CA ASP A 790 6.59 -3.15 10.00
C ASP A 790 6.49 -1.75 10.62
N SER A 791 7.63 -1.15 10.92
CA SER A 791 7.78 0.18 11.51
C SER A 791 7.88 1.31 10.48
N PHE A 792 7.82 1.02 9.18
CA PHE A 792 8.28 1.95 8.13
C PHE A 792 7.54 3.29 8.10
N GLU A 793 6.21 3.28 8.23
CA GLU A 793 5.42 4.52 8.24
C GLU A 793 5.72 5.38 9.47
N PHE A 794 5.91 4.74 10.62
CA PHE A 794 6.30 5.43 11.85
C PHE A 794 7.76 5.95 11.78
N LEU A 795 8.67 5.19 11.15
CA LEU A 795 10.04 5.63 10.88
C LEU A 795 10.09 6.91 10.05
N LYS A 796 9.19 7.05 9.05
CA LYS A 796 9.06 8.32 8.31
C LYS A 796 8.71 9.49 9.21
N MET A 797 8.02 9.28 10.33
CA MET A 797 7.67 10.34 11.27
C MET A 797 8.84 10.76 12.16
N THR A 798 9.87 9.93 12.33
CA THR A 798 11.06 10.33 13.12
C THR A 798 11.82 11.51 12.50
N ARG A 799 11.65 11.77 11.19
CA ARG A 799 12.15 12.98 10.52
C ARG A 799 11.56 14.29 11.09
N LEU A 800 10.42 14.21 11.77
CA LEU A 800 9.74 15.35 12.39
C LEU A 800 10.40 15.77 13.71
N ILE A 801 11.25 14.94 14.33
CA ILE A 801 11.91 15.25 15.61
C ILE A 801 12.66 16.57 15.53
N TYR A 802 13.43 16.80 14.46
CA TYR A 802 14.21 18.03 14.30
C TYR A 802 13.34 19.30 14.19
N PRO A 803 12.40 19.42 13.23
CA PRO A 803 11.55 20.61 13.13
C PRO A 803 10.69 20.84 14.38
N LEU A 804 10.15 19.77 14.99
CA LEU A 804 9.39 19.88 16.26
C LEU A 804 10.26 20.40 17.41
N SER A 805 11.51 19.94 17.51
CA SER A 805 12.44 20.39 18.56
C SER A 805 12.81 21.86 18.39
N GLN A 806 13.09 22.31 17.16
CA GLN A 806 13.36 23.73 16.90
C GLN A 806 12.15 24.61 17.23
N PHE A 807 10.96 24.12 16.87
CA PHE A 807 9.72 24.82 17.14
C PHE A 807 9.43 24.91 18.65
N HIS A 808 9.60 23.81 19.38
CA HIS A 808 9.47 23.77 20.83
C HIS A 808 10.43 24.75 21.53
N ILE A 809 11.72 24.74 21.16
CA ILE A 809 12.73 25.64 21.73
C ILE A 809 12.38 27.11 21.48
N LEU A 810 11.89 27.44 20.28
CA LEU A 810 11.47 28.79 19.95
C LEU A 810 10.32 29.27 20.85
N LEU A 811 9.30 28.42 21.04
CA LEU A 811 8.15 28.74 21.89
C LEU A 811 8.56 28.85 23.36
N HIS A 812 9.38 27.95 23.89
CA HIS A 812 9.85 28.04 25.28
C HIS A 812 10.77 29.24 25.56
N ARG A 813 11.58 29.66 24.59
CA ARG A 813 12.39 30.90 24.75
C ARG A 813 11.54 32.15 24.85
N THR A 814 10.38 32.16 24.18
CA THR A 814 9.44 33.29 24.21
C THR A 814 8.44 33.17 25.36
N PHE A 815 8.18 31.96 25.85
CA PHE A 815 7.26 31.63 26.94
C PHE A 815 7.45 32.48 28.20
N ALA A 816 8.67 32.57 28.74
CA ALA A 816 8.94 33.35 29.95
C ALA A 816 8.56 34.83 29.79
N GLN A 817 8.83 35.41 28.62
CA GLN A 817 8.50 36.81 28.31
C GLN A 817 6.99 37.03 28.14
N LEU A 818 6.26 36.02 27.66
CA LEU A 818 4.81 36.07 27.46
C LEU A 818 4.06 35.93 28.79
N ILE A 819 4.57 35.11 29.72
CA ILE A 819 4.03 34.96 31.08
C ILE A 819 4.27 36.24 31.89
N GLU A 820 5.48 36.80 31.86
CA GLU A 820 5.80 38.07 32.55
C GLU A 820 4.88 39.23 32.13
N ARG A 821 4.23 39.14 30.96
CA ARG A 821 3.34 40.16 30.41
C ARG A 821 1.85 39.82 30.49
N GLU A 822 1.47 38.68 31.06
CA GLU A 822 0.09 38.15 31.09
C GLU A 822 -0.55 37.95 29.71
N GLU A 823 0.24 37.80 28.64
CA GLU A 823 -0.26 37.72 27.26
C GLU A 823 -0.31 36.28 26.71
N PHE A 824 0.22 35.31 27.46
CA PHE A 824 0.44 33.93 27.01
C PHE A 824 -0.81 33.25 26.45
N LEU A 825 -1.98 33.45 27.06
CA LEU A 825 -3.24 32.82 26.64
C LEU A 825 -3.81 33.43 25.34
N ASN A 826 -3.41 34.65 24.97
CA ASN A 826 -4.06 35.42 23.91
C ASN A 826 -3.21 35.58 22.65
N ILE A 827 -1.93 35.18 22.68
CA ILE A 827 -1.01 35.36 21.57
C ILE A 827 -1.05 34.15 20.62
N SER A 828 -1.25 34.44 19.33
CA SER A 828 -1.15 33.48 18.24
C SER A 828 0.28 33.37 17.70
N LEU A 829 0.56 32.32 16.92
CA LEU A 829 1.85 32.17 16.22
C LEU A 829 2.14 33.33 15.25
N ASP A 830 1.12 33.87 14.57
CA ASP A 830 1.24 35.04 13.69
C ASP A 830 1.64 36.30 14.47
N GLU A 831 1.01 36.51 15.63
CA GLU A 831 1.32 37.63 16.53
C GLU A 831 2.77 37.51 17.08
N LEU A 832 3.16 36.29 17.46
CA LEU A 832 4.52 35.97 17.92
C LEU A 832 5.55 36.24 16.81
N TYR A 833 5.26 35.82 15.58
CA TYR A 833 6.10 36.07 14.41
C TYR A 833 6.25 37.57 14.12
N LYS A 834 5.15 38.33 14.10
CA LYS A 834 5.19 39.79 13.89
C LYS A 834 6.05 40.50 14.93
N ARG A 835 5.97 40.09 16.20
CA ARG A 835 6.78 40.65 17.28
C ARG A 835 8.27 40.30 17.13
N ALA A 836 8.59 39.08 16.72
CA ALA A 836 9.96 38.68 16.39
C ALA A 836 10.54 39.47 15.21
N CYS A 837 9.70 39.81 14.22
CA CYS A 837 10.08 40.67 13.10
C CYS A 837 10.34 42.12 13.52
N GLN A 838 9.61 42.63 14.52
CA GLN A 838 9.80 43.99 15.05
C GLN A 838 11.04 44.13 15.93
N SER A 839 11.49 43.06 16.59
CA SER A 839 12.66 43.07 17.48
C SER A 839 13.99 42.79 16.78
N SER A 840 14.00 42.19 15.60
CA SER A 840 15.20 41.94 14.81
C SER A 840 15.26 42.78 13.52
N ASN A 841 16.26 43.65 13.42
CA ASN A 841 16.54 44.46 12.21
C ASN A 841 17.24 43.67 11.09
N ARG A 842 17.53 42.38 11.27
CA ARG A 842 18.27 41.56 10.28
C ARG A 842 17.31 40.63 9.53
N LEU A 843 17.12 40.89 8.23
CA LEU A 843 16.29 40.08 7.30
C LEU A 843 16.55 38.56 7.41
N HIS A 844 17.81 38.17 7.64
CA HIS A 844 18.21 36.77 7.78
C HIS A 844 17.62 36.08 9.03
N GLN A 845 17.50 36.78 10.15
CA GLN A 845 16.88 36.25 11.37
C GLN A 845 15.35 36.18 11.23
N GLN A 846 14.73 37.17 10.59
CA GLN A 846 13.28 37.17 10.31
C GLN A 846 12.86 35.96 9.46
N ASN A 847 13.64 35.64 8.41
CA ASN A 847 13.41 34.47 7.59
C ASN A 847 13.60 33.16 8.38
N LYS A 848 14.60 33.11 9.28
CA LYS A 848 14.85 31.94 10.14
C LYS A 848 13.68 31.65 11.09
N TYR A 849 13.11 32.68 11.74
CA TYR A 849 11.94 32.52 12.61
C TYR A 849 10.71 32.03 11.83
N LYS A 850 10.46 32.62 10.65
CA LYS A 850 9.34 32.22 9.80
C LYS A 850 9.47 30.74 9.41
N THR A 851 10.64 30.34 8.92
CA THR A 851 10.91 28.95 8.53
C THR A 851 10.75 27.97 9.69
N ILE A 852 11.20 28.31 10.91
CA ILE A 852 11.01 27.43 12.08
C ILE A 852 9.53 27.25 12.41
N ILE A 853 8.73 28.33 12.37
CA ILE A 853 7.28 28.25 12.65
C ILE A 853 6.56 27.48 11.54
N GLU A 854 6.84 27.76 10.27
CA GLU A 854 6.23 27.07 9.13
C GLU A 854 6.56 25.58 9.14
N ASN A 855 7.84 25.22 9.32
CA ASN A 855 8.26 23.82 9.44
C ASN A 855 7.67 23.13 10.67
N GLY A 856 7.50 23.87 11.78
CA GLY A 856 6.86 23.37 13.00
C GLY A 856 5.38 23.07 12.81
N ILE A 857 4.64 23.98 12.16
CA ILE A 857 3.24 23.78 11.76
C ILE A 857 3.10 22.58 10.82
N GLU A 858 3.94 22.52 9.79
CA GLU A 858 3.97 21.40 8.85
C GLU A 858 4.26 20.08 9.58
N ALA A 859 5.19 20.06 10.53
CA ALA A 859 5.53 18.86 11.28
C ALA A 859 4.39 18.38 12.18
N VAL A 860 3.75 19.28 12.94
CA VAL A 860 2.58 18.93 13.77
C VAL A 860 1.43 18.44 12.90
N ASN A 861 1.14 19.10 11.79
CA ASN A 861 0.04 18.70 10.89
C ASN A 861 0.36 17.41 10.12
N THR A 862 1.63 17.16 9.79
CA THR A 862 2.05 15.88 9.20
C THR A 862 1.85 14.75 10.20
N TYR A 863 2.22 14.96 11.48
CA TYR A 863 1.96 13.98 12.52
C TYR A 863 0.46 13.81 12.76
N HIS A 864 -0.32 14.89 12.76
CA HIS A 864 -1.78 14.82 12.87
C HIS A 864 -2.39 13.98 11.74
N GLN A 865 -1.97 14.19 10.50
CA GLN A 865 -2.45 13.38 9.36
C GLN A 865 -2.04 11.91 9.48
N PHE A 866 -0.86 11.65 10.04
CA PHE A 866 -0.37 10.29 10.28
C PHE A 866 -1.13 9.57 11.39
N ALA A 867 -1.37 10.26 12.52
CA ALA A 867 -1.98 9.69 13.72
C ALA A 867 -3.49 9.98 13.82
N ASP A 868 -4.10 10.51 12.77
CA ASP A 868 -5.51 10.91 12.72
C ASP A 868 -5.93 11.82 13.91
N GLY A 869 -5.08 12.79 14.21
CA GLY A 869 -5.27 13.74 15.33
C GLY A 869 -5.09 13.13 16.72
N GLN A 870 -4.62 11.89 16.85
CA GLN A 870 -4.29 11.28 18.14
C GLN A 870 -2.84 11.57 18.53
N ILE A 871 -2.62 11.95 19.78
CA ILE A 871 -1.29 12.14 20.36
C ILE A 871 -0.62 10.80 20.54
N ARG A 872 -1.31 9.85 21.17
CA ARG A 872 -0.88 8.45 21.26
C ARG A 872 -1.95 7.58 20.61
N PRO A 873 -1.64 6.89 19.52
CA PRO A 873 -2.64 6.06 18.88
C PRO A 873 -2.96 4.84 19.79
N GLY A 874 -4.25 4.56 19.99
CA GLY A 874 -4.76 3.41 20.76
C GLY A 874 -5.18 3.63 22.22
N ALA A 875 -5.32 4.87 22.69
CA ALA A 875 -5.95 5.15 23.98
C ALA A 875 -7.22 6.00 23.80
N CYS A 876 -8.33 5.45 24.28
CA CYS A 876 -9.69 5.92 24.03
C CYS A 876 -10.11 7.06 25.01
N ASP A 877 -9.18 7.99 25.31
CA ASP A 877 -9.39 9.15 26.17
C ASP A 877 -9.38 10.47 25.36
N LEU A 878 -10.38 11.32 25.58
CA LEU A 878 -10.57 12.63 24.94
C LEU A 878 -9.37 13.57 25.13
N THR A 879 -8.60 13.40 26.22
CA THR A 879 -7.38 14.18 26.53
C THR A 879 -6.18 13.86 25.61
N GLN A 880 -6.35 12.91 24.69
CA GLN A 880 -5.28 12.42 23.81
C GLN A 880 -5.45 12.83 22.35
N ARG A 881 -6.42 13.68 22.01
CA ARG A 881 -6.57 14.21 20.65
C ARG A 881 -6.15 15.66 20.55
N PHE A 882 -5.72 16.05 19.34
CA PHE A 882 -5.31 17.41 19.05
C PHE A 882 -5.74 17.80 17.63
N GLU A 883 -6.17 19.05 17.45
CA GLU A 883 -6.51 19.62 16.14
C GLU A 883 -5.27 20.04 15.35
N THR A 884 -5.40 20.12 14.01
CA THR A 884 -4.39 20.75 13.15
C THR A 884 -4.12 22.19 13.57
N ILE A 885 -2.87 22.62 13.44
CA ILE A 885 -2.42 23.94 13.85
C ILE A 885 -2.15 24.84 12.63
N SER A 886 -2.25 26.14 12.83
CA SER A 886 -2.03 27.16 11.81
C SER A 886 -1.37 28.39 12.42
N MET A 887 -1.02 29.38 11.61
CA MET A 887 -0.52 30.67 12.10
C MET A 887 -1.50 31.36 13.08
N LYS A 888 -2.79 31.01 13.07
CA LYS A 888 -3.79 31.54 14.00
C LYS A 888 -3.84 30.81 15.35
N THR A 889 -3.19 29.66 15.47
CA THR A 889 -3.20 28.85 16.70
C THR A 889 -2.54 29.60 17.84
N HIS A 890 -3.16 29.54 19.02
CA HIS A 890 -2.66 30.16 20.25
C HIS A 890 -1.46 29.39 20.81
N VAL A 891 -0.46 30.12 21.32
CA VAL A 891 0.77 29.52 21.88
C VAL A 891 0.46 28.65 23.10
N SER A 892 -0.59 28.98 23.86
CA SER A 892 -1.06 28.21 25.03
C SER A 892 -1.50 26.78 24.73
N TYR A 893 -1.85 26.49 23.48
CA TYR A 893 -2.19 25.13 23.04
C TYR A 893 -0.95 24.29 22.72
N LEU A 894 0.23 24.90 22.63
CA LEU A 894 1.46 24.28 22.14
C LEU A 894 2.53 24.07 23.23
N VAL A 895 2.37 24.71 24.38
CA VAL A 895 3.34 24.72 25.48
C VAL A 895 2.66 24.44 26.82
N GLU A 896 3.30 23.62 27.66
CA GLU A 896 2.82 23.26 29.00
C GLU A 896 2.77 24.46 29.96
N THR A 897 1.69 24.55 30.74
CA THR A 897 1.58 25.46 31.91
C THR A 897 1.03 24.68 33.09
N ASP A 898 1.33 25.11 34.31
CA ASP A 898 0.86 24.48 35.56
C ASP A 898 -0.67 24.36 35.70
N ASN A 899 -1.44 25.02 34.81
CA ASN A 899 -2.92 25.05 34.83
C ASN A 899 -3.58 24.37 33.62
N HIS A 900 -2.82 23.82 32.66
CA HIS A 900 -3.36 23.16 31.47
C HIS A 900 -2.61 21.86 31.17
N GLU A 901 -3.09 20.75 31.74
CA GLU A 901 -2.59 19.38 31.45
C GLU A 901 -2.71 19.01 29.95
N ASP A 902 -3.61 19.67 29.22
CA ASP A 902 -3.86 19.42 27.78
C ASP A 902 -2.88 20.14 26.82
N GLY A 903 -2.08 21.10 27.31
CA GLY A 903 -1.39 22.11 26.49
C GLY A 903 -0.05 21.74 25.85
N ASN A 904 0.46 20.51 25.98
CA ASN A 904 1.83 20.16 25.56
C ASN A 904 1.93 19.22 24.35
N ILE A 905 1.20 19.52 23.29
CA ILE A 905 1.11 18.63 22.12
C ILE A 905 2.48 18.39 21.47
N ILE A 906 3.33 19.43 21.37
CA ILE A 906 4.63 19.30 20.73
C ILE A 906 5.53 18.32 21.50
N MET A 907 5.59 18.40 22.84
CA MET A 907 6.41 17.48 23.62
C MET A 907 5.85 16.08 23.67
N ARG A 908 4.52 15.93 23.70
CA ARG A 908 3.90 14.60 23.68
C ARG A 908 4.21 13.89 22.37
N ILE A 909 4.13 14.59 21.23
CA ILE A 909 4.56 14.06 19.92
C ILE A 909 6.07 13.74 19.95
N LEU A 910 6.91 14.66 20.44
CA LEU A 910 8.36 14.45 20.52
C LEU A 910 8.72 13.23 21.37
N SER A 911 8.12 13.08 22.56
CA SER A 911 8.34 11.92 23.44
C SER A 911 8.04 10.62 22.72
N ILE A 912 6.89 10.55 22.05
CA ILE A 912 6.46 9.36 21.34
C ILE A 912 7.41 9.02 20.19
N LEU A 913 7.82 10.02 19.40
CA LEU A 913 8.76 9.82 18.30
C LEU A 913 10.15 9.40 18.78
N VAL A 914 10.62 9.99 19.88
CA VAL A 914 11.93 9.70 20.49
C VAL A 914 11.94 8.32 21.16
N ASP A 915 10.93 8.00 21.95
CA ASP A 915 10.79 6.69 22.61
C ASP A 915 10.76 5.57 21.57
N TYR A 916 10.03 5.77 20.48
CA TYR A 916 9.98 4.81 19.39
C TYR A 916 11.32 4.67 18.66
N HIS A 917 11.98 5.79 18.35
CA HIS A 917 13.30 5.78 17.74
C HIS A 917 14.29 4.97 18.59
N ASN A 918 14.36 5.23 19.90
CA ASN A 918 15.24 4.54 20.83
C ASN A 918 14.87 3.06 20.99
N ASN A 919 13.57 2.72 21.07
CA ASN A 919 13.12 1.32 21.12
C ASN A 919 13.53 0.53 19.88
N LEU A 920 13.45 1.14 18.69
CA LEU A 920 13.86 0.48 17.45
C LEU A 920 15.38 0.28 17.40
N VAL A 921 16.17 1.28 17.80
CA VAL A 921 17.64 1.16 17.92
C VAL A 921 18.03 0.03 18.89
N LYS A 922 17.40 -0.01 20.07
CA LYS A 922 17.63 -1.05 21.08
C LYS A 922 17.23 -2.45 20.60
N LEU A 923 16.17 -2.55 19.80
CA LEU A 923 15.75 -3.82 19.22
C LEU A 923 16.73 -4.29 18.13
N LEU A 924 17.23 -3.36 17.30
CA LEU A 924 18.30 -3.63 16.32
C LEU A 924 19.56 -4.13 17.02
N GLU A 925 19.98 -3.47 18.10
CA GLU A 925 21.08 -3.94 18.95
C GLU A 925 20.83 -5.36 19.44
N THR A 926 19.68 -5.61 20.08
CA THR A 926 19.36 -6.91 20.69
C THR A 926 19.39 -8.03 19.67
N GLU A 927 18.81 -7.84 18.49
CA GLU A 927 18.81 -8.85 17.43
C GLU A 927 20.21 -9.08 16.86
N ILE A 928 21.00 -8.02 16.65
CA ILE A 928 22.37 -8.15 16.12
C ILE A 928 23.30 -8.84 17.13
N TYR A 929 23.15 -8.53 18.42
CA TYR A 929 23.85 -9.25 19.49
C TYR A 929 23.40 -10.72 19.59
N SER A 930 22.13 -11.03 19.26
CA SER A 930 21.62 -12.41 19.24
C SER A 930 22.24 -13.29 18.14
N TYR A 931 22.75 -12.68 17.07
CA TYR A 931 23.50 -13.38 16.03
C TYR A 931 24.93 -13.76 16.46
N GLY A 932 25.41 -13.36 17.65
CA GLY A 932 26.74 -13.72 18.16
C GLY A 932 27.90 -13.31 17.24
N ASP A 933 29.11 -13.85 17.51
CA ASP A 933 30.28 -13.67 16.64
C ASP A 933 30.28 -14.62 15.42
N THR A 934 29.14 -15.22 15.07
CA THR A 934 29.04 -16.00 13.83
C THR A 934 29.08 -15.05 12.64
N LEU A 935 30.30 -14.90 12.10
CA LEU A 935 30.71 -14.44 10.77
C LEU A 935 29.58 -13.82 9.93
N GLU A 936 29.55 -12.48 9.88
CA GLU A 936 29.10 -11.59 8.77
C GLU A 936 28.58 -10.21 9.23
N LEU A 937 28.39 -9.97 10.55
CA LEU A 937 27.88 -8.67 11.08
C LEU A 937 28.95 -7.77 11.73
N GLY A 938 30.23 -8.16 11.68
CA GLY A 938 31.38 -7.41 12.22
C GLY A 938 31.44 -5.92 11.83
N PRO A 939 31.11 -5.52 10.59
CA PRO A 939 31.14 -4.11 10.16
C PRO A 939 30.00 -3.24 10.71
N LEU A 940 28.88 -3.84 11.12
CA LEU A 940 27.73 -3.10 11.67
C LEU A 940 27.89 -2.81 13.17
N LYS A 941 28.63 -3.65 13.90
CA LYS A 941 28.87 -3.52 15.35
C LYS A 941 29.41 -2.14 15.77
N PRO A 942 30.39 -1.51 15.07
CA PRO A 942 30.87 -0.16 15.39
C PRO A 942 29.86 0.94 15.09
N ILE A 943 29.11 0.84 13.99
CA ILE A 943 28.05 1.79 13.61
C ILE A 943 26.92 1.74 14.65
N ILE A 944 26.59 0.54 15.11
CA ILE A 944 25.57 0.32 16.13
C ILE A 944 26.05 0.78 17.49
N ASN A 945 27.31 0.54 17.86
CA ASN A 945 27.85 1.12 19.08
C ASN A 945 27.79 2.66 19.02
N GLU A 946 28.10 3.28 17.87
CA GLU A 946 27.94 4.74 17.67
C GLU A 946 26.47 5.20 17.67
N LEU A 947 25.50 4.37 17.27
CA LEU A 947 24.06 4.66 17.36
C LEU A 947 23.50 4.42 18.77
N SER A 948 23.99 3.41 19.48
CA SER A 948 23.62 3.02 20.86
C SER A 948 24.14 4.02 21.89
N GLU A 949 25.33 4.57 21.65
CA GLU A 949 25.91 5.69 22.41
C GLU A 949 25.17 7.01 22.15
N ARG A 950 24.24 7.03 21.17
CA ARG A 950 23.36 8.14 20.82
C ARG A 950 21.90 7.81 21.10
N GLU A 951 21.59 7.21 22.25
CA GLU A 951 20.23 7.30 22.78
C GLU A 951 19.82 8.78 22.75
N ILE A 952 18.85 9.09 21.91
CA ILE A 952 18.44 10.47 21.70
C ILE A 952 17.57 10.82 22.90
N SER A 953 18.05 11.66 23.80
CA SER A 953 17.21 12.25 24.84
C SER A 953 16.67 13.60 24.39
N ILE A 954 15.44 13.93 24.77
CA ILE A 954 14.86 15.25 24.48
C ILE A 954 15.74 16.36 25.06
N LEU A 955 16.38 16.11 26.21
CA LEU A 955 17.35 17.00 26.87
C LEU A 955 18.56 17.27 25.97
N GLN A 956 19.13 16.24 25.35
CA GLN A 956 20.32 16.36 24.49
C GLN A 956 19.99 17.05 23.16
N ILE A 957 18.81 16.79 22.57
CA ILE A 957 18.35 17.53 21.38
C ILE A 957 18.14 19.01 21.70
N THR A 958 17.60 19.33 22.88
CA THR A 958 17.39 20.73 23.30
C THR A 958 18.70 21.46 23.60
N GLU A 959 19.69 20.78 24.18
CA GLU A 959 21.05 21.30 24.43
C GLU A 959 21.85 21.53 23.13
N GLU A 960 21.85 20.57 22.19
CA GLU A 960 22.57 20.69 20.92
C GLU A 960 22.00 21.78 20.00
N ASN A 961 20.67 21.96 20.00
CA ASN A 961 20.01 23.01 19.22
C ASN A 961 20.04 24.38 19.91
N HIS A 962 20.35 24.46 21.20
CA HIS A 962 20.55 25.73 21.89
C HIS A 962 21.67 26.55 21.24
N GLY A 963 22.76 25.87 20.82
CA GLY A 963 23.92 26.47 20.14
C GLY A 963 23.63 27.05 18.75
N VAL A 964 22.67 26.48 18.01
CA VAL A 964 22.30 26.92 16.64
C VAL A 964 21.40 28.16 16.64
N ILE A 965 20.74 28.45 17.77
CA ILE A 965 19.86 29.62 17.94
C ILE A 965 20.53 30.71 18.80
N THR A 966 21.74 30.47 19.34
CA THR A 966 22.58 31.48 20.04
C THR A 966 23.69 32.09 19.17
N LEU A 967 23.73 31.81 17.86
CA LEU A 967 24.63 32.45 16.89
C LEU A 967 23.91 33.49 16.02
#